data_AF-A0AAD4S8X0-F1
#
_entry.id   AF-A0AAD4S8X0-F1
#
_cell.length_a   1.000
_cell.length_b   1.000
_cell.length_c   1.000
_cell.angle_alpha   90.00
_cell.angle_beta   90.00
_cell.angle_gamma   90.00
#
_symmetry.space_group_name_H-M   'P 1'
#
loop_
_entity.id
_entity.type
_entity.pdbx_description
1 polymer ?
#
loop_
_entity_poly.entity_id
_entity_poly.type
_entity_poly.pdbx_seq_one_letter_code
_entity_poly.pdbx_strand_id
1 'polypeptide(L)'
;MNQGAYFQSANLVASPLYPNSVAWSDENLVAIASGHLVTILNPSRLNGARGLITIPASKPFPIGVINKPDLVTSSCLLPTCLSRNDAQPCVRSISWSPLGLASNSGCLLAVCTAQGRVKLYRSPYAEFCAEWIEVKDISDLLFDYLVSVNFGEEEQAVENELVMECWNDVQNSAVSKKRKRKIMSPGDLGDQLSIDLTKQDEKLFTTCTELACFPCSLLKKGSSVEVLEQNGDQRIWVGGAIKRVVKAKALVLFREKMNGKQEEWVELNGEHGDSAVLGNTNTSSLRIRPSMDVGNMPEDIALVESNEVEGILSIGKNVEAWTNERWVEGLFMGFNGNNLTVKLSGYPDCVELNATSVRLAPVWNGEVKSWQVTVVKIESSNRKLLQIVEVQPQKVTEKPIKSTRAGGTRPLLSAEKYASRSSMLSSVIVAWSPTLYPSNDYAILAVGGKIGKISFWRIDEPHCYSVEQSTNSVDAVLVGLIQAHNTWITAICWELSAKALEYQVFLVTGSSDGSVKIWLGDKAMLASSDVNSVPFSLLYEVKAAAPSPVSILSLTVPSRSQDKISLAIGRGSGLLDLWICDTTNCEFQFAGSYEAHGQVVTGLAWAFDGCCLYSCGQDNTICCWILHGSTLHTALIPSNTLGPWPSTDLPHVSDSCFGLAVSPGNLVFVVARGFDTDLLNPMYQARTQKAAVEFFWAGGQHHEISSDVNEGFEIEPYPGLSQREMTIWESNILLSLNQYDNLDKPLVLWDVITALSALKKSTPKFVEKILAKWLSSWLLDSNLDFSTDKILSHARDSLSKIQSRRIHLLNIFCRKLMLSELKVDTLNKQDGLEELGIAENENLKPWFHLLTSNERQLRERLVTFSFATVRVSLASSSSTNNSKIRYWVPHGIAQMEQWVTINQEQIHLASEVNKLNKSKLHSISEYVTKEQCNFCPAPVQFESPEGDLCGGSKNGKGVHDRHKLSRCAASMQICPTTPLWLCVCCYRWVWKLPPQTLFTMLGYPSGLNSLKETQVSSKPFCPFCGILLQRLQPEFLLSPSPV
;
A
#
# COMPACT_ATOMS: atom_id res chain seq x y z
N MET A 1 -42.37 8.36 9.23
CA MET A 1 -42.64 7.06 8.57
C MET A 1 -41.68 6.95 7.40
N ASN A 2 -40.47 6.42 7.63
CA ASN A 2 -39.40 6.39 6.64
C ASN A 2 -39.17 4.93 6.23
N GLN A 3 -39.68 4.55 5.06
CA GLN A 3 -39.23 3.34 4.37
C GLN A 3 -37.86 3.64 3.76
N GLY A 4 -36.79 3.27 4.47
CA GLY A 4 -35.42 3.34 3.98
C GLY A 4 -35.05 2.06 3.25
N ALA A 5 -34.91 2.14 1.94
CA ALA A 5 -34.36 1.10 1.08
C ALA A 5 -32.83 1.06 1.23
N TYR A 6 -32.31 0.13 2.03
CA TYR A 6 -30.87 -0.07 2.21
C TYR A 6 -30.33 -1.09 1.22
N PHE A 7 -29.29 -0.72 0.47
CA PHE A 7 -28.66 -1.62 -0.50
C PHE A 7 -27.85 -2.72 0.21
N GLN A 8 -27.19 -2.39 1.32
CA GLN A 8 -26.47 -3.34 2.16
C GLN A 8 -25.93 -2.67 3.43
N SER A 9 -25.72 -3.45 4.50
CA SER A 9 -25.06 -2.97 5.71
C SER A 9 -23.99 -3.95 6.21
N ALA A 10 -22.94 -3.42 6.83
CA ALA A 10 -21.91 -4.20 7.50
C ALA A 10 -21.74 -3.71 8.94
N ASN A 11 -21.79 -4.63 9.90
CA ASN A 11 -21.67 -4.29 11.32
C ASN A 11 -20.20 -4.12 11.73
N LEU A 12 -19.96 -3.20 12.65
CA LEU A 12 -18.66 -2.88 13.21
C LEU A 12 -18.61 -3.20 14.71
N VAL A 13 -17.46 -3.72 15.15
CA VAL A 13 -17.22 -4.13 16.53
C VAL A 13 -17.02 -2.93 17.46
N ALA A 14 -16.50 -1.82 16.93
CA ALA A 14 -16.24 -0.58 17.66
C ALA A 14 -17.02 0.59 17.04
N SER A 15 -17.22 1.66 17.82
CA SER A 15 -17.88 2.88 17.35
C SER A 15 -16.86 3.89 16.79
N PRO A 16 -17.17 4.55 15.67
CA PRO A 16 -16.45 5.75 15.23
C PRO A 16 -16.57 6.88 16.25
N LEU A 17 -15.55 7.75 16.33
CA LEU A 17 -15.48 8.84 17.32
C LEU A 17 -15.19 10.22 16.70
N TYR A 18 -14.59 10.25 15.52
CA TYR A 18 -14.16 11.49 14.85
C TYR A 18 -14.84 11.62 13.48
N PRO A 19 -15.04 12.85 12.97
CA PRO A 19 -15.49 13.09 11.60
C PRO A 19 -14.59 12.43 10.55
N ASN A 20 -15.13 12.26 9.35
CA ASN A 20 -14.45 11.63 8.21
C ASN A 20 -13.88 10.24 8.55
N SER A 21 -14.63 9.43 9.29
CA SER A 21 -14.19 8.12 9.74
C SER A 21 -14.16 7.05 8.63
N VAL A 22 -14.54 7.38 7.41
CA VAL A 22 -14.67 6.45 6.28
C VAL A 22 -13.89 6.97 5.09
N ALA A 23 -13.11 6.10 4.45
CA ALA A 23 -12.40 6.43 3.21
C ALA A 23 -12.50 5.27 2.21
N TRP A 24 -12.75 5.60 0.94
CA TRP A 24 -12.78 4.64 -0.18
C TRP A 24 -11.47 4.70 -0.96
N SER A 25 -10.87 3.55 -1.23
CA SER A 25 -9.59 3.45 -1.95
C SER A 25 -9.79 3.25 -3.46
N ASP A 26 -8.74 3.54 -4.22
CA ASP A 26 -8.57 3.18 -5.63
C ASP A 26 -8.51 1.66 -5.91
N GLU A 27 -8.48 0.80 -4.88
CA GLU A 27 -8.56 -0.66 -4.99
C GLU A 27 -9.96 -1.23 -4.77
N ASN A 28 -10.98 -0.39 -4.66
CA ASN A 28 -12.32 -0.77 -4.21
C ASN A 28 -12.37 -1.37 -2.80
N LEU A 29 -11.59 -0.83 -1.87
CA LEU A 29 -11.64 -1.12 -0.45
C LEU A 29 -12.24 0.07 0.30
N VAL A 30 -12.99 -0.22 1.36
CA VAL A 30 -13.52 0.81 2.27
C VAL A 30 -12.86 0.63 3.62
N ALA A 31 -12.13 1.63 4.09
CA ALA A 31 -11.57 1.67 5.44
C ALA A 31 -12.51 2.46 6.34
N ILE A 32 -12.76 1.93 7.54
CA ILE A 32 -13.56 2.59 8.57
C ILE A 32 -12.78 2.64 9.88
N ALA A 33 -12.57 3.84 10.39
CA ALA A 33 -11.98 4.11 11.69
C ALA A 33 -13.04 4.00 12.79
N SER A 34 -12.83 3.06 13.72
CA SER A 34 -13.76 2.76 14.80
C SER A 34 -12.99 2.50 16.11
N GLY A 35 -12.92 3.51 16.99
CA GLY A 35 -12.13 3.44 18.22
C GLY A 35 -10.67 3.10 17.94
N HIS A 36 -10.18 2.00 18.53
CA HIS A 36 -8.80 1.49 18.39
C HIS A 36 -8.57 0.62 17.14
N LEU A 37 -9.60 0.43 16.31
CA LEU A 37 -9.57 -0.46 15.15
C LEU A 37 -9.82 0.33 13.87
N VAL A 38 -9.14 -0.07 12.78
CA VAL A 38 -9.57 0.27 11.42
C VAL A 38 -10.03 -1.01 10.74
N THR A 39 -11.30 -1.06 10.36
CA THR A 39 -11.91 -2.20 9.66
C THR A 39 -11.85 -1.94 8.16
N ILE A 40 -11.34 -2.90 7.39
CA ILE A 40 -11.23 -2.78 5.92
C ILE A 40 -12.19 -3.76 5.28
N LEU A 41 -13.17 -3.22 4.56
CA LEU A 41 -14.23 -3.97 3.89
C LEU A 41 -14.00 -4.03 2.38
N ASN A 42 -14.47 -5.11 1.77
CA ASN A 42 -14.58 -5.22 0.32
C ASN A 42 -16.07 -5.12 -0.06
N PRO A 43 -16.51 -4.07 -0.77
CA PRO A 43 -17.91 -3.89 -1.16
C PRO A 43 -18.51 -5.09 -1.91
N SER A 44 -17.69 -5.87 -2.63
CA SER A 44 -18.16 -7.09 -3.32
C SER A 44 -18.48 -8.26 -2.38
N ARG A 45 -18.00 -8.23 -1.13
CA ARG A 45 -18.20 -9.27 -0.10
C ARG A 45 -18.24 -8.61 1.28
N LEU A 46 -19.43 -8.25 1.75
CA LEU A 46 -19.61 -7.65 3.08
C LEU A 46 -19.68 -8.68 4.24
N ASN A 47 -19.56 -9.98 3.93
CA ASN A 47 -19.53 -11.05 4.93
C ASN A 47 -18.13 -11.11 5.58
N GLY A 48 -17.88 -10.21 6.53
CA GLY A 48 -16.63 -10.13 7.30
C GLY A 48 -15.62 -9.12 6.77
N ALA A 49 -14.68 -8.72 7.63
CA ALA A 49 -13.63 -7.77 7.26
C ALA A 49 -12.58 -8.43 6.35
N ARG A 50 -12.20 -7.76 5.26
CA ARG A 50 -11.08 -8.16 4.40
C ARG A 50 -9.74 -7.92 5.08
N GLY A 51 -9.69 -6.96 6.01
CA GLY A 51 -8.53 -6.73 6.85
C GLY A 51 -8.86 -5.88 8.07
N LEU A 52 -7.94 -5.86 9.02
CA LEU A 52 -8.04 -5.12 10.27
C LEU A 52 -6.70 -4.44 10.57
N ILE A 53 -6.74 -3.24 11.14
CA ILE A 53 -5.60 -2.61 11.80
C ILE A 53 -5.96 -2.43 13.26
N THR A 54 -5.13 -2.96 14.15
CA THR A 54 -5.24 -2.73 15.59
C THR A 54 -4.21 -1.70 16.01
N ILE A 55 -4.64 -0.61 16.62
CA ILE A 55 -3.72 0.42 17.11
C ILE A 55 -3.28 0.07 18.54
N PRO A 56 -1.99 -0.20 18.78
CA PRO A 56 -1.48 -0.41 20.12
C PRO A 56 -1.35 0.92 20.88
N ALA A 57 -1.33 0.85 22.21
CA ALA A 57 -0.96 2.00 23.03
C ALA A 57 0.51 2.37 22.76
N SER A 58 0.77 3.63 22.39
CA SER A 58 2.11 4.08 22.05
C SER A 58 2.82 4.77 23.22
N LYS A 59 4.15 4.66 23.28
CA LYS A 59 4.95 5.40 24.25
C LYS A 59 5.05 6.88 23.81
N PRO A 60 4.99 7.85 24.74
CA PRO A 60 5.18 9.26 24.42
C PRO A 60 6.61 9.53 23.93
N PHE A 61 6.79 10.55 23.08
CA PHE A 61 8.11 10.98 22.60
C PHE A 61 8.97 11.53 23.74
N PRO A 62 10.29 11.23 23.78
CA PRO A 62 11.19 11.73 24.80
C PRO A 62 11.58 13.20 24.55
N ILE A 63 10.62 14.13 24.71
CA ILE A 63 10.80 15.57 24.42
C ILE A 63 11.46 16.38 25.55
N GLY A 64 11.59 15.81 26.75
CA GLY A 64 12.24 16.40 27.91
C GLY A 64 11.50 16.13 29.23
N VAL A 65 11.96 16.73 30.33
CA VAL A 65 11.38 16.56 31.67
C VAL A 65 11.01 17.92 32.26
N ILE A 66 9.85 18.01 32.88
CA ILE A 66 9.35 19.22 33.57
C ILE A 66 9.33 18.98 35.08
N ASN A 67 9.40 20.05 35.87
CA ASN A 67 9.16 20.00 37.30
C ASN A 67 7.72 19.59 37.63
N LYS A 68 7.54 18.69 38.61
CA LYS A 68 6.22 18.25 39.09
C LYS A 68 5.23 19.38 39.47
N PRO A 69 5.63 20.48 40.13
CA PRO A 69 4.69 21.57 40.42
C PRO A 69 4.10 22.22 39.15
N ASP A 70 4.88 22.31 38.07
CA ASP A 70 4.43 22.95 36.82
C ASP A 70 3.35 22.14 36.09
N LEU A 71 3.20 20.84 36.40
CA LEU A 71 2.09 20.01 35.89
C LEU A 71 0.73 20.45 36.44
N VAL A 72 0.70 21.15 37.58
CA VAL A 72 -0.52 21.58 38.28
C VAL A 72 -0.71 23.09 38.20
N THR A 73 0.38 23.87 38.18
CA THR A 73 0.34 25.33 38.16
C THR A 73 0.31 25.93 36.75
N SER A 74 0.78 25.20 35.73
CA SER A 74 0.83 25.73 34.37
C SER A 74 -0.49 25.53 33.64
N SER A 75 -1.04 26.61 33.08
CA SER A 75 -2.25 26.59 32.25
C SER A 75 -2.01 26.02 30.84
N CYS A 76 -0.76 25.86 30.41
CA CYS A 76 -0.41 25.40 29.06
C CYS A 76 -0.25 23.87 28.97
N LEU A 77 -0.23 23.17 30.11
CA LEU A 77 -0.21 21.72 30.17
C LEU A 77 -1.62 21.24 30.53
N LEU A 78 -2.13 20.26 29.77
CA LEU A 78 -3.34 19.57 30.17
C LEU A 78 -3.05 18.83 31.50
N PRO A 79 -3.95 18.89 32.50
CA PRO A 79 -3.77 18.13 33.73
C PRO A 79 -3.57 16.67 33.35
N THR A 80 -2.48 16.05 33.79
CA THR A 80 -2.27 14.62 33.60
C THR A 80 -3.42 13.87 34.27
N CYS A 81 -4.34 13.33 33.48
CA CYS A 81 -5.49 12.59 33.96
C CYS A 81 -5.01 11.38 34.79
N LEU A 82 -5.43 11.31 36.06
CA LEU A 82 -5.11 10.23 37.01
C LEU A 82 -5.99 8.98 36.81
N SER A 83 -6.68 8.84 35.67
CA SER A 83 -7.55 7.69 35.43
C SER A 83 -6.74 6.51 34.87
N ARG A 84 -7.02 5.30 35.38
CA ARG A 84 -6.42 4.05 34.90
C ARG A 84 -6.95 3.63 33.51
N ASN A 85 -7.79 4.46 32.87
CA ASN A 85 -8.59 4.16 31.68
C ASN A 85 -8.49 5.20 30.53
N ASP A 86 -7.76 6.31 30.65
CA ASP A 86 -7.53 7.26 29.54
C ASP A 86 -6.09 7.11 29.00
N ALA A 87 -5.82 6.90 27.72
CA ALA A 87 -6.67 6.89 26.54
C ALA A 87 -6.53 5.52 25.85
N GLN A 88 -7.64 4.77 25.71
CA GLN A 88 -7.64 3.69 24.73
C GLN A 88 -7.14 4.27 23.40
N PRO A 89 -6.16 3.63 22.75
CA PRO A 89 -5.63 4.14 21.49
C PRO A 89 -6.80 4.31 20.54
N CYS A 90 -6.95 5.46 19.90
CA CYS A 90 -8.06 5.66 18.96
C CYS A 90 -7.58 6.32 17.68
N VAL A 91 -8.24 5.94 16.59
CA VAL A 91 -7.98 6.45 15.26
C VAL A 91 -8.76 7.75 15.08
N ARG A 92 -8.04 8.80 14.68
CA ARG A 92 -8.57 10.14 14.49
C ARG A 92 -8.84 10.48 13.04
N SER A 93 -7.96 10.06 12.14
CA SER A 93 -8.05 10.35 10.71
C SER A 93 -7.39 9.23 9.92
N ILE A 94 -7.98 8.91 8.78
CA ILE A 94 -7.48 7.92 7.83
C ILE A 94 -7.47 8.51 6.42
N SER A 95 -6.51 8.10 5.59
CA SER A 95 -6.45 8.51 4.18
C SER A 95 -5.75 7.44 3.34
N TRP A 96 -6.33 7.11 2.19
CA TRP A 96 -5.76 6.17 1.23
C TRP A 96 -4.77 6.86 0.32
N SER A 97 -3.64 6.21 0.08
CA SER A 97 -2.72 6.62 -0.98
C SER A 97 -3.28 6.26 -2.35
N PRO A 98 -2.79 6.91 -3.42
CA PRO A 98 -3.04 6.41 -4.76
C PRO A 98 -2.55 4.98 -4.99
N LEU A 99 -3.12 4.34 -6.01
CA LEU A 99 -2.78 2.98 -6.40
C LEU A 99 -1.31 2.85 -6.86
N GLY A 100 -0.61 1.83 -6.37
CA GLY A 100 0.76 1.49 -6.79
C GLY A 100 1.85 1.81 -5.77
N LEU A 101 1.57 2.60 -4.72
CA LEU A 101 2.60 2.98 -3.75
C LEU A 101 3.02 1.85 -2.81
N ALA A 102 2.16 0.84 -2.61
CA ALA A 102 2.56 -0.35 -1.89
C ALA A 102 3.39 -1.28 -2.78
N SER A 103 4.33 -2.01 -2.20
CA SER A 103 5.18 -2.98 -2.91
C SER A 103 4.44 -4.17 -3.53
N ASN A 104 3.19 -4.40 -3.12
CA ASN A 104 2.26 -5.33 -3.77
C ASN A 104 1.33 -4.63 -4.78
N SER A 105 1.66 -3.41 -5.20
CA SER A 105 0.91 -2.54 -6.12
C SER A 105 -0.43 -2.00 -5.67
N GLY A 106 -0.78 -2.26 -4.42
CA GLY A 106 -1.99 -1.72 -3.83
C GLY A 106 -1.83 -0.31 -3.28
N CYS A 107 -2.86 0.12 -2.54
CA CYS A 107 -2.86 1.37 -1.80
C CYS A 107 -2.17 1.19 -0.43
N LEU A 108 -1.49 2.23 0.04
CA LEU A 108 -1.10 2.40 1.43
C LEU A 108 -2.22 3.12 2.19
N LEU A 109 -2.39 2.78 3.46
CA LEU A 109 -3.32 3.47 4.36
C LEU A 109 -2.53 4.27 5.39
N ALA A 110 -2.69 5.59 5.38
CA ALA A 110 -2.17 6.45 6.43
C ALA A 110 -3.18 6.52 7.58
N VAL A 111 -2.73 6.27 8.79
CA VAL A 111 -3.57 6.29 10.00
C VAL A 111 -2.98 7.26 11.00
N CYS A 112 -3.77 8.27 11.36
CA CYS A 112 -3.47 9.22 12.43
C CYS A 112 -4.22 8.82 13.70
N THR A 113 -3.50 8.68 14.80
CA THR A 113 -4.07 8.36 16.12
C THR A 113 -4.38 9.62 16.92
N ALA A 114 -5.28 9.55 17.89
CA ALA A 114 -5.58 10.69 18.77
C ALA A 114 -4.39 11.10 19.67
N GLN A 115 -3.42 10.20 19.85
CA GLN A 115 -2.14 10.47 20.52
C GLN A 115 -1.17 11.29 19.66
N GLY A 116 -1.51 11.54 18.39
CA GLY A 116 -0.70 12.34 17.46
C GLY A 116 0.32 11.56 16.65
N ARG A 117 0.25 10.21 16.66
CA ARG A 117 1.10 9.37 15.81
C ARG A 117 0.49 9.13 14.45
N VAL A 118 1.31 9.19 13.40
CA VAL A 118 0.96 8.88 12.02
C VAL A 118 1.78 7.69 11.52
N LYS A 119 1.08 6.63 11.13
CA LYS A 119 1.67 5.38 10.66
C LYS A 119 1.12 5.00 9.29
N LEU A 120 1.97 4.38 8.48
CA LEU A 120 1.62 3.84 7.17
C LEU A 120 1.44 2.34 7.25
N TYR A 121 0.32 1.86 6.72
CA TYR A 121 -0.02 0.44 6.67
C TYR A 121 -0.19 -0.03 5.22
N ARG A 122 0.10 -1.30 4.99
CA ARG A 122 -0.18 -1.98 3.72
C ARG A 122 -0.88 -3.31 3.96
N SER A 123 -1.51 -3.83 2.92
CA SER A 123 -2.07 -5.18 2.97
C SER A 123 -0.97 -6.25 3.17
N PRO A 124 -1.27 -7.32 3.92
CA PRO A 124 -0.30 -8.37 4.22
C PRO A 124 0.03 -9.20 2.98
N TYR A 125 1.24 -9.76 2.93
CA TYR A 125 1.62 -10.70 1.87
C TYR A 125 1.05 -12.10 2.09
N ALA A 126 0.87 -12.51 3.35
CA ALA A 126 0.43 -13.84 3.71
C ALA A 126 -1.09 -13.98 3.63
N GLU A 127 -1.56 -15.06 2.98
CA GLU A 127 -2.98 -15.36 2.74
C GLU A 127 -3.80 -15.59 4.02
N PHE A 128 -3.15 -15.81 5.16
CA PHE A 128 -3.80 -16.13 6.45
C PHE A 128 -3.77 -14.98 7.47
N CYS A 129 -3.32 -13.78 7.07
CA CYS A 129 -3.27 -12.62 7.96
C CYS A 129 -4.35 -11.62 7.52
N ALA A 130 -5.32 -11.36 8.40
CA ALA A 130 -6.23 -10.23 8.21
C ALA A 130 -5.60 -8.92 8.72
N GLU A 131 -4.59 -9.00 9.57
CA GLU A 131 -3.93 -7.82 10.14
C GLU A 131 -3.01 -7.17 9.10
N TRP A 132 -3.24 -5.89 8.87
CA TRP A 132 -2.42 -5.06 7.98
C TRP A 132 -1.09 -4.73 8.63
N ILE A 133 -0.05 -4.65 7.80
CA ILE A 133 1.33 -4.54 8.26
C ILE A 133 1.75 -3.08 8.30
N GLU A 134 2.25 -2.63 9.45
CA GLU A 134 2.90 -1.32 9.59
C GLU A 134 4.20 -1.28 8.79
N VAL A 135 4.35 -0.28 7.93
CA VAL A 135 5.50 -0.12 7.02
C VAL A 135 6.42 0.99 7.48
N LYS A 136 5.87 2.08 8.01
CA LYS A 136 6.62 3.27 8.44
C LYS A 136 5.87 4.05 9.50
N ASP A 137 6.58 4.54 10.53
CA ASP A 137 6.10 5.57 11.46
C ASP A 137 6.63 6.93 10.98
N ILE A 138 5.72 7.80 10.51
CA ILE A 138 6.05 9.14 10.01
C ILE A 138 6.31 10.10 11.17
N SER A 139 5.68 9.86 12.32
CA SER A 139 5.88 10.70 13.51
C SER A 139 7.26 10.49 14.13
N ASP A 140 7.82 9.28 14.06
CA ASP A 140 9.21 9.03 14.47
C ASP A 140 10.19 9.78 13.55
N LEU A 141 9.98 9.77 12.23
CA LEU A 141 10.80 10.55 11.29
C LEU A 141 10.69 12.07 11.53
N LEU A 142 9.48 12.56 11.83
CA LEU A 142 9.28 13.97 12.17
C LEU A 142 10.01 14.34 13.46
N PHE A 143 10.00 13.44 14.45
CA PHE A 143 10.72 13.62 15.71
C PHE A 143 12.22 13.70 15.48
N ASP A 144 12.80 12.78 14.71
CA ASP A 144 14.23 12.80 14.39
C ASP A 144 14.63 14.10 13.68
N TYR A 145 13.82 14.56 12.73
CA TYR A 145 14.03 15.86 12.08
C TYR A 145 13.97 17.02 13.09
N LEU A 146 12.92 17.10 13.91
CA LEU A 146 12.77 18.19 14.88
C LEU A 146 13.89 18.22 15.91
N VAL A 147 14.39 17.05 16.33
CA VAL A 147 15.57 16.94 17.20
C VAL A 147 16.81 17.47 16.47
N SER A 148 16.99 17.15 15.19
CA SER A 148 18.15 17.63 14.40
C SER A 148 18.19 19.15 14.24
N VAL A 149 17.04 19.82 14.23
CA VAL A 149 16.93 21.30 14.17
C VAL A 149 16.72 21.93 15.55
N ASN A 150 16.93 21.18 16.64
CA ASN A 150 16.71 21.62 18.03
C ASN A 150 15.33 22.27 18.25
N PHE A 151 14.28 21.71 17.63
CA PHE A 151 12.91 22.22 17.64
C PHE A 151 12.78 23.68 17.15
N GLY A 152 13.78 24.21 16.44
CA GLY A 152 13.82 25.62 16.00
C GLY A 152 14.10 26.61 17.13
N GLU A 153 14.65 26.15 18.27
CA GLU A 153 15.05 27.01 19.38
C GLU A 153 16.46 27.57 19.16
N GLU A 154 16.62 28.91 19.19
CA GLU A 154 17.94 29.55 19.20
C GLU A 154 18.65 29.31 20.55
N GLU A 155 19.95 28.99 20.51
CA GLU A 155 20.78 28.96 21.72
C GLU A 155 20.88 30.37 22.29
N GLN A 156 20.08 30.67 23.32
CA GLN A 156 20.34 31.84 24.16
C GLN A 156 21.70 31.63 24.83
N ALA A 157 22.71 32.38 24.38
CA ALA A 157 23.93 32.58 25.13
C ALA A 157 23.55 33.02 26.55
N VAL A 158 23.86 32.17 27.52
CA VAL A 158 23.68 32.49 28.94
C VAL A 158 24.69 33.58 29.29
N GLU A 159 24.30 34.84 29.15
CA GLU A 159 24.98 35.92 29.88
C GLU A 159 24.66 35.72 31.36
N ASN A 160 25.70 35.37 32.12
CA ASN A 160 25.65 35.32 33.57
C ASN A 160 25.34 36.73 34.10
N GLU A 161 24.06 37.04 34.35
CA GLU A 161 23.69 38.21 35.14
C GLU A 161 23.99 37.94 36.62
N LEU A 162 25.19 38.39 37.01
CA LEU A 162 25.49 38.69 38.41
C LEU A 162 24.65 39.90 38.84
N VAL A 163 23.87 39.67 39.89
CA VAL A 163 23.16 40.65 40.70
C VAL A 163 24.04 41.87 41.02
N MET A 164 23.61 43.09 40.63
CA MET A 164 23.87 44.28 41.43
C MET A 164 22.86 45.41 41.11
N GLU A 165 22.45 46.07 42.19
CA GLU A 165 21.36 47.03 42.34
C GLU A 165 21.50 48.29 41.46
N CYS A 166 20.35 48.75 40.96
CA CYS A 166 20.21 49.98 40.21
C CYS A 166 20.04 51.16 41.17
N TRP A 167 20.99 52.10 41.24
CA TRP A 167 20.77 53.48 41.72
C TRP A 167 21.23 54.49 40.67
N ASN A 168 20.39 55.51 40.51
CA ASN A 168 20.44 56.62 39.56
C ASN A 168 21.73 57.46 39.64
N ASP A 169 22.20 58.01 38.51
CA ASP A 169 22.20 59.47 38.28
C ASP A 169 22.85 59.93 36.94
N VAL A 170 22.16 60.89 36.31
CA VAL A 170 22.61 62.13 35.63
C VAL A 170 23.70 62.13 34.53
N GLN A 171 23.24 62.55 33.35
CA GLN A 171 23.81 63.40 32.29
C GLN A 171 25.33 63.53 31.99
N ASN A 172 25.57 63.60 30.67
CA ASN A 172 26.47 64.48 29.91
C ASN A 172 27.87 64.01 29.44
N SER A 173 28.07 64.29 28.14
CA SER A 173 29.30 64.77 27.46
C SER A 173 30.39 63.78 27.01
N ALA A 174 30.43 63.61 25.68
CA ALA A 174 31.49 64.04 24.76
C ALA A 174 32.98 63.57 24.91
N VAL A 175 33.54 63.24 23.73
CA VAL A 175 34.95 63.35 23.29
C VAL A 175 35.97 62.24 23.63
N SER A 176 36.27 61.46 22.57
CA SER A 176 37.58 61.02 22.04
C SER A 176 38.69 60.46 22.96
N LYS A 177 39.31 59.32 22.53
CA LYS A 177 40.75 59.23 22.17
C LYS A 177 41.16 57.84 21.62
N LYS A 178 41.41 57.82 20.30
CA LYS A 178 42.58 57.30 19.55
C LYS A 178 43.46 56.14 20.08
N ARG A 179 43.77 55.28 19.08
CA ARG A 179 45.08 54.66 18.69
C ARG A 179 45.49 53.38 19.46
N LYS A 180 46.11 52.36 18.86
CA LYS A 180 46.93 52.28 17.63
C LYS A 180 47.15 50.81 17.21
N ARG A 181 47.20 50.59 15.89
CA ARG A 181 47.73 49.38 15.20
C ARG A 181 49.22 49.17 15.49
N LYS A 182 49.67 47.92 15.42
CA LYS A 182 51.04 47.55 15.05
C LYS A 182 50.97 46.46 13.96
N ILE A 183 51.56 46.77 12.81
CA ILE A 183 51.78 45.89 11.66
C ILE A 183 53.26 45.51 11.69
N MET A 184 53.60 44.26 11.40
CA MET A 184 54.84 43.88 10.70
C MET A 184 54.57 42.70 9.76
N SER A 185 55.42 42.62 8.73
CA SER A 185 55.22 42.24 7.33
C SER A 185 55.74 40.82 6.95
N PRO A 186 55.57 40.37 5.68
CA PRO A 186 55.75 38.98 5.24
C PRO A 186 57.06 38.69 4.44
N GLY A 187 57.38 37.41 4.27
CA GLY A 187 58.45 36.80 3.44
C GLY A 187 59.33 35.86 4.29
N ASP A 188 59.62 34.59 3.96
CA ASP A 188 59.85 33.95 2.66
C ASP A 188 59.73 32.40 2.73
N LEU A 189 59.72 31.80 1.54
CA LEU A 189 59.60 30.41 1.07
C LEU A 189 60.15 29.23 1.93
N GLY A 190 59.48 28.07 1.78
CA GLY A 190 60.20 26.83 1.41
C GLY A 190 59.82 25.52 2.13
N ASP A 191 59.07 24.68 1.40
CA ASP A 191 59.16 23.21 1.31
C ASP A 191 58.60 22.22 2.36
N GLN A 192 57.84 21.28 1.75
CA GLN A 192 57.62 19.86 2.08
C GLN A 192 56.66 19.49 3.23
N LEU A 193 55.46 19.06 2.84
CA LEU A 193 54.89 17.75 3.20
C LEU A 193 53.78 17.38 2.19
N SER A 194 54.13 16.48 1.28
CA SER A 194 53.24 15.74 0.39
C SER A 194 52.30 14.84 1.20
N ILE A 195 50.99 14.97 1.00
CA ILE A 195 50.02 13.98 1.48
C ILE A 195 49.62 13.12 0.28
N ASP A 196 49.98 11.83 0.34
CA ASP A 196 49.62 10.78 -0.60
C ASP A 196 48.10 10.68 -0.78
N LEU A 197 47.63 10.83 -2.01
CA LEU A 197 46.28 10.48 -2.43
C LEU A 197 46.20 8.98 -2.76
N THR A 198 46.30 8.13 -1.73
CA THR A 198 45.88 6.73 -1.79
C THR A 198 45.25 6.31 -0.47
N LYS A 199 44.00 6.73 -0.21
CA LYS A 199 43.15 6.07 0.78
C LYS A 199 41.99 5.41 0.05
N GLN A 200 42.02 4.08 0.05
CA GLN A 200 40.95 3.21 -0.44
C GLN A 200 39.64 3.55 0.28
N ASP A 201 38.51 3.39 -0.41
CA ASP A 201 37.16 3.48 0.14
C ASP A 201 37.05 2.64 1.43
N GLU A 202 37.02 3.27 2.60
CA GLU A 202 36.77 2.58 3.87
C GLU A 202 35.29 2.16 3.93
N LYS A 203 35.04 0.86 3.76
CA LYS A 203 33.72 0.25 3.98
C LYS A 203 33.46 0.19 5.49
N LEU A 204 32.42 0.89 5.94
CA LEU A 204 31.89 0.75 7.30
C LEU A 204 30.91 -0.43 7.34
N PHE A 205 31.16 -1.36 8.27
CA PHE A 205 30.31 -2.51 8.55
C PHE A 205 29.57 -2.28 9.86
N THR A 206 28.25 -2.48 9.88
CA THR A 206 27.43 -2.46 11.11
C THR A 206 26.78 -3.82 11.34
N THR A 207 26.84 -4.32 12.57
CA THR A 207 26.26 -5.62 12.95
C THR A 207 24.84 -5.49 13.53
N CYS A 208 23.95 -6.42 13.19
CA CYS A 208 22.64 -6.56 13.84
C CYS A 208 22.30 -8.03 14.12
N THR A 209 21.53 -8.28 15.19
CA THR A 209 21.12 -9.64 15.59
C THR A 209 19.60 -9.77 15.60
N GLU A 210 19.07 -10.79 14.93
CA GLU A 210 17.66 -11.16 14.93
C GLU A 210 17.45 -12.50 15.65
N LEU A 211 16.26 -12.76 16.18
CA LEU A 211 15.91 -14.02 16.84
C LEU A 211 14.87 -14.78 16.01
N ALA A 212 15.26 -15.96 15.52
CA ALA A 212 14.34 -16.90 14.87
C ALA A 212 13.76 -17.88 15.89
N CYS A 213 12.43 -17.98 15.99
CA CYS A 213 11.74 -18.86 16.94
C CYS A 213 11.12 -20.08 16.23
N PHE A 214 11.37 -21.27 16.75
CA PHE A 214 10.90 -22.57 16.25
C PHE A 214 10.04 -23.28 17.31
N PRO A 215 8.70 -23.12 17.28
CA PRO A 215 7.83 -23.74 18.26
C PRO A 215 7.72 -25.26 18.07
N CYS A 216 7.78 -26.01 19.17
CA CYS A 216 7.66 -27.49 19.12
C CYS A 216 6.24 -27.98 18.76
N SER A 217 5.23 -27.10 18.78
CA SER A 217 3.86 -27.41 18.31
C SER A 217 3.77 -27.77 16.82
N LEU A 218 4.81 -27.44 16.04
CA LEU A 218 4.89 -27.74 14.60
C LEU A 218 5.38 -29.17 14.31
N LEU A 219 5.88 -29.91 15.32
CA LEU A 219 6.40 -31.26 15.15
C LEU A 219 5.25 -32.26 14.94
N LYS A 220 5.06 -32.68 13.67
CA LYS A 220 4.09 -33.70 13.26
C LYS A 220 4.80 -34.86 12.58
N LYS A 221 4.07 -35.92 12.28
CA LYS A 221 4.58 -37.00 11.41
C LYS A 221 5.07 -36.41 10.10
N GLY A 222 6.31 -36.69 9.72
CA GLY A 222 7.00 -36.16 8.53
C GLY A 222 7.89 -34.95 8.79
N SER A 223 7.85 -34.32 9.97
CA SER A 223 8.73 -33.20 10.30
C SER A 223 10.20 -33.65 10.40
N SER A 224 11.11 -32.84 9.85
CA SER A 224 12.56 -33.01 10.04
C SER A 224 12.98 -32.48 11.40
N VAL A 225 13.74 -33.27 12.14
CA VAL A 225 14.17 -32.98 13.52
C VAL A 225 15.65 -33.28 13.69
N GLU A 226 16.25 -32.63 14.68
CA GLU A 226 17.58 -32.92 15.17
C GLU A 226 17.46 -33.50 16.59
N VAL A 227 18.16 -34.60 16.86
CA VAL A 227 18.18 -35.25 18.18
C VAL A 227 19.60 -35.15 18.74
N LEU A 228 19.71 -34.75 20.01
CA LEU A 228 20.97 -34.68 20.73
C LEU A 228 21.42 -36.09 21.14
N GLU A 229 22.58 -36.49 20.61
CA GLU A 229 23.32 -37.67 21.02
C GLU A 229 24.63 -37.29 21.70
N GLN A 230 25.00 -38.10 22.69
CA GLN A 230 26.27 -38.01 23.38
C GLN A 230 27.12 -39.20 22.96
N ASN A 231 28.18 -38.94 22.19
CA ASN A 231 29.12 -39.96 21.72
C ASN A 231 30.47 -39.76 22.45
N GLY A 232 30.64 -40.43 23.59
CA GLY A 232 31.75 -40.14 24.51
C GLY A 232 31.62 -38.75 25.13
N ASP A 233 32.66 -37.92 24.99
CA ASP A 233 32.68 -36.52 25.44
C ASP A 233 32.11 -35.54 24.39
N GLN A 234 31.69 -36.04 23.22
CA GLN A 234 31.11 -35.21 22.15
C GLN A 234 29.60 -35.11 22.28
N ARG A 235 29.07 -33.88 22.22
CA ARG A 235 27.64 -33.59 22.09
C ARG A 235 27.31 -33.21 20.65
N ILE A 236 26.53 -34.05 19.98
CA ILE A 236 26.23 -33.93 18.55
C ILE A 236 24.72 -33.95 18.30
N TRP A 237 24.27 -33.11 17.37
CA TRP A 237 22.88 -33.07 16.92
C TRP A 237 22.76 -33.80 15.58
N VAL A 238 21.89 -34.80 15.55
CA VAL A 238 21.75 -35.74 14.45
C VAL A 238 20.40 -35.56 13.76
N GLY A 239 20.43 -35.36 12.44
CA GLY A 239 19.23 -35.17 11.63
C GLY A 239 18.41 -36.47 11.45
N GLY A 240 17.09 -36.35 11.61
CA GLY A 240 16.12 -37.41 11.41
C GLY A 240 14.74 -36.89 11.01
N ALA A 241 13.79 -37.80 10.79
CA ALA A 241 12.41 -37.48 10.46
C ALA A 241 11.44 -38.20 11.41
N ILE A 242 10.40 -37.50 11.87
CA ILE A 242 9.39 -38.09 12.76
C ILE A 242 8.51 -39.07 11.97
N LYS A 243 8.61 -40.36 12.27
CA LYS A 243 7.80 -41.42 11.66
C LYS A 243 6.42 -41.57 12.32
N ARG A 244 6.36 -41.37 13.64
CA ARG A 244 5.14 -41.49 14.45
C ARG A 244 5.26 -40.66 15.73
N VAL A 245 4.17 -40.01 16.14
CA VAL A 245 4.07 -39.36 17.46
C VAL A 245 2.99 -40.07 18.27
N VAL A 246 3.29 -40.41 19.52
CA VAL A 246 2.34 -41.02 20.46
C VAL A 246 2.49 -40.31 21.81
N LYS A 247 1.46 -39.58 22.24
CA LYS A 247 1.48 -38.72 23.43
C LYS A 247 2.65 -37.71 23.36
N ALA A 248 3.53 -37.68 24.37
CA ALA A 248 4.71 -36.81 24.45
C ALA A 248 6.01 -37.48 23.92
N LYS A 249 5.91 -38.57 23.15
CA LYS A 249 7.07 -39.25 22.53
C LYS A 249 6.95 -39.29 21.01
N ALA A 250 8.05 -39.06 20.32
CA ALA A 250 8.18 -39.18 18.87
C ALA A 250 9.16 -40.30 18.50
N LEU A 251 8.76 -41.17 17.57
CA LEU A 251 9.66 -42.12 16.92
C LEU A 251 10.36 -41.41 15.76
N VAL A 252 11.67 -41.20 15.90
CA VAL A 252 12.51 -40.53 14.92
C VAL A 252 13.26 -41.58 14.11
N LEU A 253 13.22 -41.47 12.78
CA LEU A 253 14.03 -42.24 11.85
C LEU A 253 15.26 -41.40 11.47
N PHE A 254 16.46 -41.89 11.77
CA PHE A 254 17.69 -41.16 11.48
C PHE A 254 18.07 -41.28 10.00
N ARG A 255 18.70 -40.23 9.44
CA ARG A 255 19.21 -40.23 8.06
C ARG A 255 20.37 -41.23 7.88
N GLU A 256 21.13 -41.48 8.94
CA GLU A 256 22.26 -42.41 8.98
C GLU A 256 22.08 -43.46 10.09
N LYS A 257 22.66 -44.65 9.92
CA LYS A 257 22.64 -45.70 10.97
C LYS A 257 23.60 -45.31 12.09
N MET A 258 23.05 -45.03 13.27
CA MET A 258 23.81 -44.60 14.46
C MET A 258 23.85 -45.74 15.46
N ASN A 259 25.06 -46.18 15.86
CA ASN A 259 25.26 -47.25 16.85
C ASN A 259 24.42 -48.52 16.59
N GLY A 260 24.19 -48.87 15.32
CA GLY A 260 23.38 -50.02 14.89
C GLY A 260 21.85 -49.81 14.93
N LYS A 261 21.35 -48.65 15.37
CA LYS A 261 19.93 -48.28 15.39
C LYS A 261 19.61 -47.33 14.22
N GLN A 262 18.46 -47.55 13.57
CA GLN A 262 17.96 -46.69 12.49
C GLN A 262 16.74 -45.85 12.94
N GLU A 263 16.10 -46.23 14.04
CA GLU A 263 14.96 -45.51 14.64
C GLU A 263 15.04 -45.52 16.17
N GLU A 264 14.63 -44.41 16.82
CA GLU A 264 14.62 -44.24 18.28
C GLU A 264 13.38 -43.45 18.75
N TRP A 265 12.85 -43.78 19.94
CA TRP A 265 11.80 -43.01 20.60
C TRP A 265 12.41 -41.90 21.47
N VAL A 266 12.03 -40.65 21.20
CA VAL A 266 12.53 -39.46 21.91
C VAL A 266 11.38 -38.69 22.54
N GLU A 267 11.58 -38.16 23.74
CA GLU A 267 10.59 -37.34 24.47
C GLU A 267 10.55 -35.90 23.94
N LEU A 268 9.33 -35.38 23.70
CA LEU A 268 9.07 -34.06 23.15
C LEU A 268 8.99 -32.96 24.22
N ASN A 269 8.70 -33.33 25.47
CA ASN A 269 8.54 -32.39 26.58
C ASN A 269 9.48 -32.79 27.72
N GLY A 270 10.31 -31.84 28.19
CA GLY A 270 11.12 -32.01 29.39
C GLY A 270 10.28 -31.83 30.66
N GLU A 271 9.37 -32.75 30.94
CA GLU A 271 8.62 -32.80 32.20
C GLU A 271 8.94 -34.10 32.93
N HIS A 272 10.11 -34.16 33.59
CA HIS A 272 10.27 -34.84 34.87
C HIS A 272 11.54 -34.32 35.56
N GLY A 273 11.40 -33.97 36.83
CA GLY A 273 12.43 -33.33 37.62
C GLY A 273 13.55 -34.26 38.06
N ASP A 274 14.72 -33.66 38.26
CA ASP A 274 15.59 -34.01 39.37
C ASP A 274 16.27 -32.74 39.87
N SER A 275 16.26 -32.59 41.19
CA SER A 275 17.05 -31.60 41.91
C SER A 275 18.52 -31.88 41.69
N ALA A 276 19.16 -31.13 40.80
CA ALA A 276 20.62 -31.01 40.75
C ALA A 276 21.00 -29.57 41.05
N VAL A 277 21.54 -29.39 42.25
CA VAL A 277 22.17 -28.17 42.75
C VAL A 277 23.46 -27.90 41.97
N LEU A 278 23.71 -26.61 41.68
CA LEU A 278 24.97 -25.96 41.29
C LEU A 278 25.51 -26.16 39.85
N GLY A 279 25.67 -25.05 39.12
CA GLY A 279 26.64 -24.92 38.02
C GLY A 279 26.17 -24.05 36.85
N ASN A 280 26.92 -22.98 36.57
CA ASN A 280 26.65 -21.97 35.54
C ASN A 280 26.84 -22.49 34.10
N THR A 281 26.05 -23.46 33.65
CA THR A 281 26.06 -23.93 32.25
C THR A 281 24.62 -24.06 31.73
N ASN A 282 24.18 -23.09 30.92
CA ASN A 282 22.92 -23.11 30.19
C ASN A 282 22.95 -24.19 29.08
N THR A 283 22.87 -25.47 29.44
CA THR A 283 22.60 -26.55 28.48
C THR A 283 21.15 -26.96 28.63
N SER A 284 20.36 -26.82 27.56
CA SER A 284 18.93 -27.16 27.53
C SER A 284 18.72 -28.65 27.85
N SER A 285 17.71 -28.94 28.66
CA SER A 285 17.35 -30.30 29.09
C SER A 285 16.63 -31.12 28.01
N LEU A 286 16.37 -30.53 26.83
CA LEU A 286 15.61 -31.15 25.73
C LEU A 286 16.54 -31.80 24.71
N ARG A 287 16.26 -33.08 24.43
CA ARG A 287 17.05 -33.90 23.49
C ARG A 287 16.55 -33.85 22.04
N ILE A 288 15.50 -33.10 21.74
CA ILE A 288 14.94 -32.99 20.38
C ILE A 288 14.60 -31.54 20.04
N ARG A 289 14.88 -31.17 18.79
CA ARG A 289 14.52 -29.87 18.22
C ARG A 289 14.15 -30.00 16.75
N PRO A 290 13.40 -29.04 16.18
CA PRO A 290 13.20 -28.97 14.72
C PRO A 290 14.55 -28.84 14.00
N SER A 291 14.66 -29.34 12.77
CA SER A 291 15.82 -29.06 11.92
C SER A 291 15.87 -27.56 11.62
N MET A 292 17.01 -26.92 11.86
CA MET A 292 17.16 -25.46 11.73
C MET A 292 18.32 -25.15 10.79
N ASP A 293 18.01 -24.67 9.59
CA ASP A 293 19.01 -24.24 8.59
C ASP A 293 19.17 -22.71 8.62
N VAL A 294 19.30 -22.14 9.81
CA VAL A 294 19.47 -20.69 10.03
C VAL A 294 20.49 -20.43 11.15
N GLY A 295 21.02 -19.19 11.21
CA GLY A 295 21.89 -18.72 12.29
C GLY A 295 23.40 -18.81 12.03
N ASN A 296 23.82 -19.27 10.84
CA ASN A 296 25.23 -19.34 10.46
C ASN A 296 25.87 -17.93 10.49
N MET A 297 27.13 -17.85 10.90
CA MET A 297 27.84 -16.59 10.96
C MET A 297 28.16 -16.09 9.54
N PRO A 298 27.98 -14.79 9.27
CA PRO A 298 28.36 -14.19 8.00
C PRO A 298 29.89 -14.22 7.81
N GLU A 299 30.36 -14.41 6.57
CA GLU A 299 31.79 -14.47 6.24
C GLU A 299 32.55 -13.20 6.62
N ASP A 300 31.88 -12.05 6.52
CA ASP A 300 32.47 -10.74 6.81
C ASP A 300 32.63 -10.45 8.31
N ILE A 301 32.27 -11.37 9.22
CA ILE A 301 32.29 -11.13 10.67
C ILE A 301 33.70 -10.84 11.21
N ALA A 302 34.74 -11.35 10.56
CA ALA A 302 36.12 -11.08 10.93
C ALA A 302 36.62 -9.70 10.44
N LEU A 303 35.88 -9.04 9.53
CA LEU A 303 36.21 -7.73 8.96
C LEU A 303 35.59 -6.56 9.76
N VAL A 304 34.73 -6.87 10.74
CA VAL A 304 34.04 -5.89 11.59
C VAL A 304 34.95 -5.47 12.75
N GLU A 305 34.83 -4.21 13.20
CA GLU A 305 35.54 -3.72 14.38
C GLU A 305 35.31 -4.61 15.62
N SER A 306 36.40 -4.94 16.32
CA SER A 306 36.41 -5.88 17.45
C SER A 306 35.38 -5.59 18.55
N ASN A 307 35.04 -4.32 18.82
CA ASN A 307 34.10 -3.92 19.87
C ASN A 307 32.65 -4.37 19.61
N GLU A 308 32.20 -4.37 18.35
CA GLU A 308 30.84 -4.84 18.01
C GLU A 308 30.76 -6.36 18.04
N VAL A 309 31.81 -7.03 17.57
CA VAL A 309 31.89 -8.50 17.52
C VAL A 309 31.99 -9.10 18.91
N GLU A 310 32.71 -8.47 19.85
CA GLU A 310 32.87 -8.95 21.23
C GLU A 310 31.53 -8.99 22.01
N GLY A 311 30.56 -8.14 21.63
CA GLY A 311 29.19 -8.20 22.15
C GLY A 311 28.40 -9.43 21.69
N ILE A 312 28.74 -9.97 20.51
CA ILE A 312 28.06 -11.12 19.88
C ILE A 312 28.82 -12.42 20.15
N LEU A 313 30.14 -12.42 20.14
CA LEU A 313 31.02 -13.57 20.29
C LEU A 313 32.15 -13.23 21.28
N SER A 314 31.92 -13.52 22.56
CA SER A 314 32.96 -13.48 23.58
C SER A 314 33.62 -14.85 23.75
N ILE A 315 34.90 -14.86 24.11
CA ILE A 315 35.65 -16.09 24.39
C ILE A 315 34.89 -16.89 25.47
N GLY A 316 34.63 -18.17 25.19
CA GLY A 316 33.85 -19.06 26.04
C GLY A 316 32.34 -19.09 25.75
N LYS A 317 31.84 -18.39 24.73
CA LYS A 317 30.42 -18.45 24.34
C LYS A 317 30.09 -19.77 23.63
N ASN A 318 28.93 -20.35 23.92
CA ASN A 318 28.45 -21.59 23.30
C ASN A 318 28.12 -21.38 21.82
N VAL A 319 28.75 -22.19 20.97
CA VAL A 319 28.55 -22.22 19.53
C VAL A 319 28.30 -23.65 19.07
N GLU A 320 27.69 -23.80 17.91
CA GLU A 320 27.62 -25.07 17.20
C GLU A 320 28.37 -24.95 15.89
N ALA A 321 29.15 -25.97 15.55
CA ALA A 321 29.87 -26.04 14.30
C ALA A 321 29.40 -27.22 13.46
N TRP A 322 29.18 -26.96 12.17
CA TRP A 322 28.83 -27.98 11.20
C TRP A 322 30.09 -28.74 10.78
N THR A 323 30.21 -29.99 11.19
CA THR A 323 31.33 -30.87 10.84
C THR A 323 30.81 -32.26 10.52
N ASN A 324 31.29 -32.88 9.45
CA ASN A 324 30.87 -34.23 9.00
C ASN A 324 29.34 -34.38 8.88
N GLU A 325 28.66 -33.42 8.24
CA GLU A 325 27.19 -33.41 8.04
C GLU A 325 26.36 -33.38 9.34
N ARG A 326 26.95 -32.90 10.45
CA ARG A 326 26.30 -32.83 11.77
C ARG A 326 26.68 -31.56 12.51
N TRP A 327 25.80 -31.10 13.40
CA TRP A 327 26.12 -30.00 14.32
C TRP A 327 26.80 -30.55 15.58
N VAL A 328 27.96 -30.01 15.92
CA VAL A 328 28.74 -30.36 17.12
C VAL A 328 28.79 -29.15 18.05
N GLU A 329 28.46 -29.33 19.32
CA GLU A 329 28.54 -28.26 20.32
C GLU A 329 30.01 -27.93 20.65
N GLY A 330 30.31 -26.65 20.85
CA GLY A 330 31.64 -26.17 21.17
C GLY A 330 31.64 -24.79 21.82
N LEU A 331 32.84 -24.30 22.14
CA LEU A 331 33.07 -22.99 22.71
C LEU A 331 33.88 -22.14 21.75
N PHE A 332 33.44 -20.90 21.54
CA PHE A 332 34.20 -19.94 20.75
C PHE A 332 35.46 -19.50 21.52
N MET A 333 36.63 -19.52 20.85
CA MET A 333 37.93 -19.25 21.47
C MET A 333 38.65 -18.00 20.92
N GLY A 334 38.11 -17.36 19.87
CA GLY A 334 38.70 -16.18 19.24
C GLY A 334 38.78 -16.28 17.71
N PHE A 335 39.33 -15.26 17.07
CA PHE A 335 39.57 -15.24 15.63
C PHE A 335 41.04 -15.53 15.32
N ASN A 336 41.29 -16.29 14.25
CA ASN A 336 42.62 -16.40 13.63
C ASN A 336 42.51 -15.98 12.16
N GLY A 337 42.89 -14.74 11.85
CA GLY A 337 42.59 -14.13 10.56
C GLY A 337 41.08 -14.04 10.31
N ASN A 338 40.61 -14.59 9.19
CA ASN A 338 39.19 -14.61 8.82
C ASN A 338 38.41 -15.83 9.38
N ASN A 339 39.10 -16.77 10.04
CA ASN A 339 38.48 -18.00 10.56
C ASN A 339 38.16 -17.88 12.06
N LEU A 340 37.14 -18.61 12.52
CA LEU A 340 36.83 -18.71 13.94
C LEU A 340 37.53 -19.93 14.56
N THR A 341 38.19 -19.72 15.69
CA THR A 341 38.72 -20.80 16.53
C THR A 341 37.62 -21.29 17.47
N VAL A 342 37.29 -22.57 17.38
CA VAL A 342 36.25 -23.22 18.19
C VAL A 342 36.83 -24.44 18.89
N LYS A 343 36.65 -24.52 20.20
CA LYS A 343 36.94 -25.73 20.97
C LYS A 343 35.71 -26.62 20.97
N LEU A 344 35.69 -27.64 20.11
CA LEU A 344 34.59 -28.59 20.02
C LEU A 344 34.54 -29.50 21.25
N SER A 345 33.34 -29.85 21.71
CA SER A 345 33.15 -30.79 22.81
C SER A 345 33.80 -32.13 22.46
N GLY A 346 34.66 -32.64 23.34
CA GLY A 346 35.37 -33.91 23.18
C GLY A 346 36.63 -33.88 22.31
N TYR A 347 37.05 -32.71 21.80
CA TYR A 347 38.36 -32.53 21.19
C TYR A 347 39.32 -31.79 22.16
N PRO A 348 40.57 -32.24 22.31
CA PRO A 348 41.54 -31.59 23.20
C PRO A 348 42.00 -30.23 22.66
N ASP A 349 42.11 -30.10 21.34
CA ASP A 349 42.64 -28.94 20.64
C ASP A 349 41.52 -28.06 20.03
N CYS A 350 41.80 -26.78 19.84
CA CYS A 350 40.92 -25.86 19.12
C CYS A 350 40.99 -26.13 17.61
N VAL A 351 39.85 -26.07 16.92
CA VAL A 351 39.75 -26.22 15.47
C VAL A 351 39.43 -24.88 14.84
N GLU A 352 40.06 -24.58 13.70
CA GLU A 352 39.78 -23.41 12.88
C GLU A 352 38.70 -23.74 11.84
N LEU A 353 37.60 -23.00 11.86
CA LEU A 353 36.45 -23.22 10.99
C LEU A 353 36.03 -21.91 10.30
N ASN A 354 35.47 -22.03 9.09
CA ASN A 354 34.89 -20.90 8.38
C ASN A 354 33.63 -20.40 9.11
N ALA A 355 33.37 -19.09 9.06
CA ALA A 355 32.22 -18.45 9.71
C ALA A 355 30.89 -19.06 9.28
N THR A 356 30.72 -19.38 8.00
CA THR A 356 29.48 -19.97 7.47
C THR A 356 29.19 -21.37 8.01
N SER A 357 30.18 -22.03 8.63
CA SER A 357 30.05 -23.36 9.23
C SER A 357 29.81 -23.30 10.74
N VAL A 358 29.77 -22.10 11.35
CA VAL A 358 29.59 -21.91 12.79
C VAL A 358 28.35 -21.07 13.05
N ARG A 359 27.58 -21.39 14.08
CA ARG A 359 26.44 -20.59 14.55
C ARG A 359 26.44 -20.45 16.07
N LEU A 360 25.70 -19.47 16.59
CA LEU A 360 25.40 -19.45 18.03
C LEU A 360 24.52 -20.65 18.38
N ALA A 361 24.82 -21.31 19.50
CA ALA A 361 24.06 -22.48 19.93
C ALA A 361 22.57 -22.12 20.16
N PRO A 362 21.62 -22.84 19.52
CA PRO A 362 20.19 -22.65 19.75
C PRO A 362 19.81 -22.82 21.22
N VAL A 363 18.93 -21.95 21.72
CA VAL A 363 18.50 -21.94 23.13
C VAL A 363 17.01 -22.30 23.22
N TRP A 364 16.65 -23.17 24.16
CA TRP A 364 15.25 -23.48 24.44
C TRP A 364 14.61 -22.43 25.36
N ASN A 365 13.48 -21.86 24.95
CA ASN A 365 12.64 -21.02 25.79
C ASN A 365 11.42 -21.82 26.31
N GLY A 366 11.42 -22.08 27.61
CA GLY A 366 10.37 -22.85 28.27
C GLY A 366 9.02 -22.15 28.38
N GLU A 367 8.97 -20.81 28.43
CA GLU A 367 7.72 -20.05 28.54
C GLU A 367 6.92 -20.12 27.23
N VAL A 368 7.61 -19.98 26.10
CA VAL A 368 7.01 -19.97 24.75
C VAL A 368 7.01 -21.36 24.11
N LYS A 369 7.62 -22.36 24.76
CA LYS A 369 7.82 -23.73 24.25
C LYS A 369 8.42 -23.75 22.84
N SER A 370 9.46 -22.94 22.62
CA SER A 370 10.12 -22.78 21.32
C SER A 370 11.64 -22.74 21.43
N TRP A 371 12.31 -23.28 20.41
CA TRP A 371 13.76 -23.13 20.22
C TRP A 371 14.05 -21.78 19.57
N GLN A 372 15.05 -21.07 20.06
CA GLN A 372 15.45 -19.74 19.58
C GLN A 372 16.87 -19.80 19.01
N VAL A 373 17.04 -19.29 17.79
CA VAL A 373 18.34 -19.18 17.12
C VAL A 373 18.62 -17.70 16.87
N THR A 374 19.77 -17.22 17.32
CA THR A 374 20.24 -15.86 17.03
C THR A 374 20.89 -15.82 15.65
N VAL A 375 20.36 -15.00 14.76
CA VAL A 375 20.88 -14.76 13.40
C VAL A 375 21.65 -13.45 13.41
N VAL A 376 22.93 -13.50 13.00
CA VAL A 376 23.79 -12.33 12.90
C VAL A 376 23.80 -11.84 11.45
N LYS A 377 23.55 -10.55 11.23
CA LYS A 377 23.64 -9.90 9.91
C LYS A 377 24.64 -8.76 9.97
N ILE A 378 25.35 -8.56 8.86
CA ILE A 378 26.32 -7.48 8.68
C ILE A 378 25.85 -6.65 7.49
N GLU A 379 25.62 -5.36 7.72
CA GLU A 379 25.29 -4.40 6.67
C GLU A 379 26.55 -3.61 6.34
N SER A 380 26.88 -3.49 5.04
CA SER A 380 27.98 -2.65 4.57
C SER A 380 27.42 -1.39 3.92
N SER A 381 27.92 -0.22 4.33
CA SER A 381 27.53 1.08 3.76
C SER A 381 28.74 1.74 3.09
N ASN A 382 28.59 2.10 1.81
CA ASN A 382 29.61 2.85 1.07
C ASN A 382 29.33 4.34 1.25
N ARG A 383 30.19 5.05 1.98
CA ARG A 383 30.07 6.50 2.13
C ARG A 383 30.97 7.22 1.11
N LYS A 384 30.36 7.92 0.15
CA LYS A 384 31.08 9.01 -0.54
C LYS A 384 31.22 10.16 0.46
N LEU A 385 32.46 10.49 0.81
CA LEU A 385 32.79 11.61 1.72
C LEU A 385 32.30 12.94 1.13
N LEU A 386 31.14 13.42 1.60
CA LEU A 386 30.91 14.84 1.78
C LEU A 386 31.33 15.16 3.21
N GLN A 387 32.37 15.97 3.34
CA GLN A 387 32.95 16.36 4.62
C GLN A 387 31.95 17.28 5.34
N ILE A 388 31.14 16.69 6.21
CA ILE A 388 30.37 17.39 7.25
C ILE A 388 30.77 16.70 8.55
N VAL A 389 31.22 17.51 9.52
CA VAL A 389 31.66 17.07 10.84
C VAL A 389 30.54 16.27 11.50
N GLU A 390 30.74 14.96 11.60
CA GLU A 390 29.84 14.05 12.28
C GLU A 390 30.08 14.09 13.79
N VAL A 391 29.06 14.55 14.51
CA VAL A 391 28.84 14.15 15.89
C VAL A 391 28.03 12.85 15.84
N GLN A 392 28.60 11.74 16.32
CA GLN A 392 27.96 10.43 16.31
C GLN A 392 26.65 10.39 17.13
N PRO A 393 25.59 9.73 16.65
CA PRO A 393 24.38 9.46 17.41
C PRO A 393 24.57 8.25 18.33
N GLN A 394 24.46 8.45 19.65
CA GLN A 394 24.42 7.35 20.61
C GLN A 394 23.10 6.55 20.48
N LYS A 395 23.18 5.28 20.05
CA LYS A 395 22.13 4.28 20.26
C LYS A 395 22.07 3.92 21.75
N VAL A 396 21.01 4.32 22.44
CA VAL A 396 20.69 3.84 23.79
C VAL A 396 19.99 2.48 23.67
N THR A 397 20.73 1.40 23.93
CA THR A 397 20.13 0.14 24.42
C THR A 397 20.14 0.17 25.94
N GLU A 398 18.96 0.03 26.54
CA GLU A 398 18.76 -0.06 27.98
C GLU A 398 19.50 -1.29 28.54
N LYS A 399 20.65 -1.07 29.20
CA LYS A 399 21.11 -1.94 30.29
C LYS A 399 20.47 -1.46 31.59
N PRO A 400 20.03 -2.36 32.50
CA PRO A 400 19.43 -1.96 33.76
C PRO A 400 20.49 -1.22 34.57
N ILE A 401 20.25 0.06 34.85
CA ILE A 401 21.12 0.86 35.69
C ILE A 401 21.06 0.25 37.10
N LYS A 402 22.07 -0.54 37.45
CA LYS A 402 22.49 -0.64 38.84
C LYS A 402 22.81 0.78 39.28
N SER A 403 22.01 1.27 40.22
CA SER A 403 22.13 2.61 40.78
C SER A 403 23.56 2.87 41.24
N THR A 404 24.28 3.68 40.46
CA THR A 404 25.45 4.36 40.97
C THR A 404 25.04 5.82 41.05
N ARG A 405 24.76 6.26 42.28
CA ARG A 405 24.45 7.65 42.62
C ARG A 405 25.63 8.53 42.18
N ALA A 406 25.48 9.23 41.08
CA ALA A 406 26.26 10.43 40.77
C ALA A 406 25.36 11.38 39.97
N GLY A 407 25.07 12.54 40.55
CA GLY A 407 24.07 13.49 40.05
C GLY A 407 24.51 14.19 38.76
N GLY A 408 23.77 13.95 37.69
CA GLY A 408 23.74 14.78 36.49
C GLY A 408 22.29 15.10 36.16
N THR A 409 21.85 16.30 36.48
CA THR A 409 20.49 16.80 36.27
C THR A 409 20.22 16.93 34.77
N ARG A 410 19.26 16.16 34.23
CA ARG A 410 18.69 16.46 32.90
C ARG A 410 18.18 17.91 32.92
N PRO A 411 18.40 18.72 31.87
CA PRO A 411 17.92 20.10 31.86
C PRO A 411 16.40 20.10 32.00
N LEU A 412 15.91 20.78 33.03
CA LEU A 412 14.48 20.95 33.28
C LEU A 412 13.92 21.94 32.25
N LEU A 413 12.95 21.50 31.46
CA LEU A 413 12.25 22.39 30.53
C LEU A 413 11.16 23.16 31.27
N SER A 414 10.91 24.39 30.83
CA SER A 414 9.68 25.09 31.22
C SER A 414 8.46 24.36 30.66
N ALA A 415 7.33 24.46 31.35
CA ALA A 415 6.06 23.89 30.90
C ALA A 415 5.68 24.35 29.49
N GLU A 416 5.93 25.63 29.16
CA GLU A 416 5.64 26.20 27.84
C GLU A 416 6.51 25.61 26.73
N LYS A 417 7.82 25.43 26.98
CA LYS A 417 8.72 24.79 26.01
C LYS A 417 8.31 23.33 25.77
N TYR A 418 7.98 22.61 26.83
CA TYR A 418 7.50 21.24 26.71
C TYR A 418 6.17 21.16 25.95
N ALA A 419 5.21 22.03 26.27
CA ALA A 419 3.93 22.10 25.58
C ALA A 419 4.11 22.41 24.09
N SER A 420 5.00 23.34 23.75
CA SER A 420 5.36 23.67 22.37
C SER A 420 5.94 22.46 21.62
N ARG A 421 6.95 21.80 22.17
CA ARG A 421 7.55 20.59 21.58
C ARG A 421 6.54 19.44 21.43
N SER A 422 5.70 19.24 22.44
CA SER A 422 4.62 18.24 22.39
C SER A 422 3.59 18.57 21.31
N SER A 423 3.27 19.84 21.13
CA SER A 423 2.29 20.29 20.14
C SER A 423 2.84 20.20 18.71
N MET A 424 4.15 20.42 18.51
CA MET A 424 4.85 20.21 17.23
C MET A 424 4.75 18.77 16.73
N LEU A 425 4.76 17.79 17.63
CA LEU A 425 4.66 16.36 17.32
C LEU A 425 3.22 15.84 17.33
N SER A 426 2.26 16.65 17.78
CA SER A 426 0.86 16.25 17.88
C SER A 426 0.17 16.40 16.53
N SER A 427 0.28 15.38 15.69
CA SER A 427 -0.48 15.29 14.44
C SER A 427 -1.99 15.14 14.72
N VAL A 428 -2.82 15.66 13.82
CA VAL A 428 -4.28 15.68 13.96
C VAL A 428 -4.95 15.03 12.76
N ILE A 429 -4.47 15.32 11.56
CA ILE A 429 -5.11 14.90 10.31
C ILE A 429 -4.07 14.51 9.26
N VAL A 430 -4.45 13.56 8.40
CA VAL A 430 -3.64 13.09 7.28
C VAL A 430 -4.45 13.15 5.98
N ALA A 431 -3.79 13.51 4.88
CA ALA A 431 -4.40 13.50 3.55
C ALA A 431 -3.36 13.25 2.46
N TRP A 432 -3.61 12.27 1.60
CA TRP A 432 -2.79 11.98 0.43
C TRP A 432 -3.13 12.85 -0.76
N SER A 433 -2.11 13.26 -1.51
CA SER A 433 -2.27 13.91 -2.80
C SER A 433 -2.70 12.91 -3.88
N PRO A 434 -3.42 13.36 -4.92
CA PRO A 434 -3.58 12.60 -6.16
C PRO A 434 -2.22 12.30 -6.82
N THR A 435 -2.20 11.35 -7.77
CA THR A 435 -1.00 11.05 -8.57
C THR A 435 -0.62 12.21 -9.48
N LEU A 436 0.65 12.65 -9.42
CA LEU A 436 1.18 13.74 -10.23
C LEU A 436 1.74 13.21 -11.57
N TYR A 437 0.85 12.89 -12.52
CA TYR A 437 1.24 12.44 -13.87
C TYR A 437 1.78 13.61 -14.73
N PRO A 438 2.60 13.43 -15.80
CA PRO A 438 3.12 12.21 -16.41
C PRO A 438 4.57 11.84 -16.08
N SER A 439 5.20 12.54 -15.13
CA SER A 439 6.65 12.44 -14.91
C SER A 439 7.07 11.85 -13.56
N ASN A 440 6.15 11.72 -12.60
CA ASN A 440 6.54 11.57 -11.20
C ASN A 440 5.95 10.28 -10.60
N ASP A 441 6.85 9.31 -10.38
CA ASP A 441 6.62 8.04 -9.69
C ASP A 441 6.47 8.27 -8.17
N TYR A 442 5.73 9.28 -7.71
CA TYR A 442 5.60 9.58 -6.28
C TYR A 442 4.26 10.25 -5.93
N ALA A 443 3.89 10.14 -4.65
CA ALA A 443 2.78 10.88 -4.06
C ALA A 443 3.23 11.61 -2.79
N ILE A 444 2.42 12.58 -2.37
CA ILE A 444 2.72 13.41 -1.22
C ILE A 444 1.66 13.18 -0.14
N LEU A 445 2.12 12.95 1.08
CA LEU A 445 1.29 12.88 2.27
C LEU A 445 1.41 14.21 3.03
N ALA A 446 0.30 14.93 3.17
CA ALA A 446 0.20 16.05 4.10
C ALA A 446 -0.22 15.54 5.48
N VAL A 447 0.50 15.99 6.51
CA VAL A 447 0.17 15.74 7.92
C VAL A 447 0.00 17.08 8.62
N GLY A 448 -1.21 17.35 9.09
CA GLY A 448 -1.54 18.58 9.83
C GLY A 448 -1.42 18.39 11.34
N GLY A 449 -0.78 19.34 12.02
CA GLY A 449 -0.57 19.31 13.47
C GLY A 449 -1.45 20.27 14.27
N LYS A 450 -1.42 20.13 15.60
CA LYS A 450 -2.12 21.02 16.54
C LYS A 450 -1.60 22.47 16.50
N ILE A 451 -0.32 22.68 16.22
CA ILE A 451 0.25 24.04 16.12
C ILE A 451 -0.09 24.77 14.82
N GLY A 452 -0.91 24.19 13.94
CA GLY A 452 -1.22 24.80 12.65
C GLY A 452 -0.13 24.64 11.59
N LYS A 453 0.88 23.80 11.84
CA LYS A 453 1.90 23.40 10.85
C LYS A 453 1.46 22.17 10.06
N ILE A 454 1.86 22.13 8.80
CA ILE A 454 1.73 20.97 7.91
C ILE A 454 3.13 20.49 7.55
N SER A 455 3.37 19.19 7.70
CA SER A 455 4.53 18.51 7.14
C SER A 455 4.14 17.76 5.88
N PHE A 456 4.95 17.87 4.82
CA PHE A 456 4.76 17.18 3.54
C PHE A 456 5.79 16.08 3.38
N TRP A 457 5.32 14.86 3.11
CA TRP A 457 6.16 13.68 2.97
C TRP A 457 6.02 13.12 1.56
N ARG A 458 7.13 13.05 0.82
CA ARG A 458 7.19 12.37 -0.48
C ARG A 458 7.41 10.89 -0.27
N ILE A 459 6.58 10.09 -0.94
CA ILE A 459 6.66 8.64 -0.93
C ILE A 459 6.67 8.18 -2.38
N ASP A 460 7.75 7.49 -2.74
CA ASP A 460 8.03 7.08 -4.12
C ASP A 460 7.42 5.70 -4.43
N GLU A 461 6.96 5.49 -5.66
CA GLU A 461 6.48 4.22 -6.19
C GLU A 461 7.65 3.21 -6.17
N PRO A 462 7.41 1.97 -5.73
CA PRO A 462 8.46 0.97 -5.68
C PRO A 462 9.01 0.68 -7.08
N HIS A 463 10.34 0.58 -7.20
CA HIS A 463 11.00 0.26 -8.46
C HIS A 463 10.59 -1.10 -9.05
N CYS A 464 10.14 -2.03 -8.21
CA CYS A 464 9.59 -3.31 -8.63
C CYS A 464 8.49 -3.78 -7.67
N TYR A 465 7.47 -4.40 -8.25
CA TYR A 465 6.38 -5.03 -7.51
C TYR A 465 6.70 -6.50 -7.25
N SER A 466 6.49 -6.96 -6.02
CA SER A 466 6.75 -8.35 -5.63
C SER A 466 5.62 -8.91 -4.76
N VAL A 467 5.38 -10.21 -4.92
CA VAL A 467 4.36 -10.98 -4.19
C VAL A 467 4.95 -11.74 -2.99
N GLU A 468 6.27 -11.93 -2.95
CA GLU A 468 6.95 -12.90 -2.06
C GLU A 468 7.62 -12.28 -0.82
N GLN A 469 7.42 -10.98 -0.56
CA GLN A 469 8.12 -10.08 0.38
C GLN A 469 9.10 -9.19 -0.37
N SER A 470 8.83 -7.89 -0.41
CA SER A 470 9.87 -6.92 -0.76
C SER A 470 10.65 -6.57 0.51
N THR A 471 11.96 -6.76 0.49
CA THR A 471 12.90 -6.14 1.44
C THR A 471 12.94 -4.62 1.32
N ASN A 472 12.28 -4.05 0.30
CA ASN A 472 12.21 -2.62 0.06
C ASN A 472 11.31 -1.98 1.13
N SER A 473 11.93 -1.19 2.01
CA SER A 473 11.22 -0.22 2.85
C SER A 473 10.51 0.79 1.97
N VAL A 474 9.33 1.26 2.41
CA VAL A 474 8.74 2.47 1.83
C VAL A 474 9.60 3.64 2.29
N ASP A 475 10.26 4.28 1.33
CA ASP A 475 11.08 5.47 1.58
C ASP A 475 10.15 6.68 1.64
N ALA A 476 10.16 7.36 2.80
CA ALA A 476 9.40 8.57 3.05
C ALA A 476 10.40 9.70 3.31
N VAL A 477 10.35 10.75 2.48
CA VAL A 477 11.25 11.90 2.56
C VAL A 477 10.46 13.14 2.93
N LEU A 478 10.90 13.86 3.96
CA LEU A 478 10.31 15.16 4.31
C LEU A 478 10.66 16.17 3.22
N VAL A 479 9.65 16.74 2.56
CA VAL A 479 9.80 17.73 1.47
C VAL A 479 9.76 19.15 2.02
N GLY A 480 8.95 19.40 3.04
CA GLY A 480 8.82 20.74 3.60
C GLY A 480 7.85 20.85 4.77
N LEU A 481 7.93 21.98 5.46
CA LEU A 481 7.08 22.36 6.58
C LEU A 481 6.50 23.75 6.33
N ILE A 482 5.17 23.88 6.48
CA ILE A 482 4.47 25.15 6.27
C ILE A 482 3.65 25.48 7.52
N GLN A 483 3.76 26.73 7.99
CA GLN A 483 2.84 27.28 8.98
C GLN A 483 1.55 27.71 8.26
N ALA A 484 0.56 26.81 8.21
CA ALA A 484 -0.69 27.09 7.51
C ALA A 484 -1.61 27.97 8.34
N HIS A 485 -1.79 27.65 9.63
CA HIS A 485 -2.72 28.31 10.54
C HIS A 485 -2.07 28.59 11.89
N ASN A 486 -2.68 29.40 12.75
CA ASN A 486 -2.16 29.63 14.12
C ASN A 486 -2.81 28.69 15.15
N THR A 487 -3.83 27.93 14.73
CA THR A 487 -4.56 26.98 15.57
C THR A 487 -4.61 25.60 14.90
N TRP A 488 -5.39 24.66 15.44
CA TRP A 488 -5.33 23.26 15.03
C TRP A 488 -5.81 23.09 13.59
N ILE A 489 -5.09 22.30 12.80
CA ILE A 489 -5.56 21.90 11.47
C ILE A 489 -6.57 20.76 11.64
N THR A 490 -7.81 21.02 11.28
CA THR A 490 -8.93 20.11 11.49
C THR A 490 -9.37 19.39 10.23
N ALA A 491 -9.12 19.97 9.05
CA ALA A 491 -9.49 19.40 7.75
C ALA A 491 -8.38 19.67 6.71
N ILE A 492 -8.08 18.69 5.85
CA ILE A 492 -7.19 18.84 4.69
C ILE A 492 -7.84 18.14 3.50
N CYS A 493 -7.84 18.80 2.35
CA CYS A 493 -8.34 18.25 1.09
C CYS A 493 -7.37 18.60 -0.05
N TRP A 494 -7.22 17.69 -1.00
CA TRP A 494 -6.38 17.85 -2.18
C TRP A 494 -7.25 17.79 -3.43
N GLU A 495 -6.85 18.52 -4.47
CA GLU A 495 -7.42 18.36 -5.81
C GLU A 495 -6.35 18.66 -6.86
N LEU A 496 -6.47 18.03 -8.03
CA LEU A 496 -5.59 18.23 -9.16
C LEU A 496 -6.38 18.89 -10.30
N SER A 497 -5.91 20.03 -10.80
CA SER A 497 -6.42 20.60 -12.05
C SER A 497 -5.42 20.37 -13.17
N ALA A 498 -5.89 19.84 -14.29
CA ALA A 498 -5.11 19.72 -15.51
C ALA A 498 -5.49 20.90 -16.42
N LYS A 499 -4.58 21.87 -16.58
CA LYS A 499 -4.75 23.00 -17.50
C LYS A 499 -3.71 22.89 -18.62
N ALA A 500 -4.17 22.70 -19.86
CA ALA A 500 -3.32 22.86 -21.06
C ALA A 500 -1.93 22.19 -20.97
N LEU A 501 -1.84 20.95 -20.45
CA LEU A 501 -0.61 20.15 -20.22
C LEU A 501 0.22 20.51 -18.98
N GLU A 502 -0.17 21.53 -18.20
CA GLU A 502 0.35 21.83 -16.87
C GLU A 502 -0.61 21.33 -15.78
N TYR A 503 -0.07 20.60 -14.81
CA TYR A 503 -0.84 20.08 -13.67
C TYR A 503 -0.62 20.99 -12.46
N GLN A 504 -1.70 21.61 -11.98
CA GLN A 504 -1.71 22.44 -10.78
C GLN A 504 -2.32 21.66 -9.62
N VAL A 505 -1.59 21.60 -8.51
CA VAL A 505 -2.01 20.91 -7.29
C VAL A 505 -2.61 21.94 -6.34
N PHE A 506 -3.86 21.75 -5.96
CA PHE A 506 -4.52 22.55 -4.94
C PHE A 506 -4.56 21.80 -3.62
N LEU A 507 -4.19 22.50 -2.56
CA LEU A 507 -4.30 22.03 -1.19
C LEU A 507 -5.23 22.98 -0.43
N VAL A 508 -6.24 22.46 0.23
CA VAL A 508 -7.15 23.24 1.07
C VAL A 508 -7.03 22.79 2.51
N THR A 509 -6.94 23.75 3.42
CA THR A 509 -6.65 23.51 4.83
C THR A 509 -7.68 24.25 5.68
N GLY A 510 -8.34 23.53 6.57
CA GLY A 510 -9.33 24.06 7.51
C GLY A 510 -8.79 24.04 8.93
N SER A 511 -9.17 25.06 9.69
CA SER A 511 -8.65 25.32 11.03
C SER A 511 -9.75 25.32 12.09
N SER A 512 -9.36 25.10 13.35
CA SER A 512 -10.25 25.17 14.51
C SER A 512 -10.80 26.57 14.78
N ASP A 513 -10.12 27.61 14.28
CA ASP A 513 -10.61 29.00 14.33
C ASP A 513 -11.68 29.31 13.26
N GLY A 514 -11.98 28.35 12.39
CA GLY A 514 -12.98 28.50 11.33
C GLY A 514 -12.43 29.07 10.01
N SER A 515 -11.15 29.42 9.94
CA SER A 515 -10.49 29.85 8.70
C SER A 515 -10.21 28.67 7.77
N VAL A 516 -10.29 28.94 6.47
CA VAL A 516 -9.92 28.00 5.41
C VAL A 516 -8.92 28.68 4.48
N LYS A 517 -7.80 28.01 4.20
CA LYS A 517 -6.76 28.50 3.30
C LYS A 517 -6.56 27.56 2.14
N ILE A 518 -6.38 28.15 0.96
CA ILE A 518 -6.21 27.46 -0.32
C ILE A 518 -4.80 27.77 -0.82
N TRP A 519 -4.08 26.71 -1.14
CA TRP A 519 -2.67 26.75 -1.50
C TRP A 519 -2.46 26.15 -2.89
N LEU A 520 -1.52 26.73 -3.65
CA LEU A 520 -1.07 26.24 -4.95
C LEU A 520 0.29 25.58 -4.82
N GLY A 521 0.42 24.34 -5.29
CA GLY A 521 1.68 23.60 -5.30
C GLY A 521 2.54 23.94 -6.51
N ASP A 522 3.84 24.19 -6.27
CA ASP A 522 4.83 24.33 -7.33
C ASP A 522 5.48 22.96 -7.62
N LYS A 523 5.25 22.44 -8.83
CA LYS A 523 5.78 21.13 -9.28
C LYS A 523 7.31 21.02 -9.15
N ALA A 524 8.06 22.10 -9.39
CA ALA A 524 9.51 22.08 -9.31
C ALA A 524 10.00 21.90 -7.86
N MET A 525 9.31 22.52 -6.92
CA MET A 525 9.63 22.44 -5.49
C MET A 525 9.18 21.11 -4.88
N LEU A 526 8.05 20.56 -5.33
CA LEU A 526 7.55 19.24 -4.91
C LEU A 526 8.50 18.08 -5.29
N ALA A 527 9.38 18.29 -6.28
CA ALA A 527 10.41 17.32 -6.67
C ALA A 527 11.74 17.47 -5.90
N SER A 528 11.94 18.62 -5.24
CA SER A 528 13.17 18.90 -4.49
C SER A 528 13.24 18.10 -3.18
N SER A 529 14.45 17.82 -2.72
CA SER A 529 14.71 17.22 -1.40
C SER A 529 15.01 18.26 -0.32
N ASP A 530 14.96 19.54 -0.65
CA ASP A 530 15.36 20.63 0.24
C ASP A 530 14.18 21.05 1.13
N VAL A 531 14.24 20.64 2.39
CA VAL A 531 13.21 20.87 3.43
C VAL A 531 12.90 22.36 3.65
N ASN A 532 13.85 23.24 3.32
CA ASN A 532 13.73 24.70 3.51
C ASN A 532 13.00 25.41 2.36
N SER A 533 12.73 24.73 1.25
CA SER A 533 11.88 25.28 0.20
C SER A 533 10.41 25.17 0.61
N VAL A 534 9.61 26.21 0.37
CA VAL A 534 8.17 26.20 0.68
C VAL A 534 7.44 25.71 -0.57
N PRO A 535 6.96 24.46 -0.63
CA PRO A 535 6.43 23.89 -1.88
C PRO A 535 5.04 24.43 -2.29
N PHE A 536 4.39 25.19 -1.40
CA PHE A 536 3.06 25.74 -1.64
C PHE A 536 3.00 27.24 -1.38
N SER A 537 2.34 27.97 -2.29
CA SER A 537 2.03 29.39 -2.13
C SER A 537 0.56 29.57 -1.73
N LEU A 538 0.28 30.55 -0.87
CA LEU A 538 -1.10 30.87 -0.47
C LEU A 538 -1.80 31.59 -1.62
N LEU A 539 -2.91 31.04 -2.10
CA LEU A 539 -3.76 31.68 -3.10
C LEU A 539 -4.84 32.53 -2.45
N TYR A 540 -5.54 31.98 -1.47
CA TYR A 540 -6.70 32.63 -0.88
C TYR A 540 -6.98 32.18 0.55
N GLU A 541 -7.51 33.09 1.35
CA GLU A 541 -7.93 32.84 2.73
C GLU A 541 -9.41 33.20 2.88
N VAL A 542 -10.22 32.19 3.20
CA VAL A 542 -11.60 32.33 3.61
C VAL A 542 -11.63 32.56 5.11
N LYS A 543 -11.97 33.79 5.53
CA LYS A 543 -12.22 34.11 6.93
C LYS A 543 -13.71 33.95 7.24
N ALA A 544 -14.02 33.13 8.24
CA ALA A 544 -15.39 32.95 8.69
C ALA A 544 -15.90 34.20 9.42
N ALA A 545 -17.18 34.55 9.22
CA ALA A 545 -17.82 35.64 9.95
C ALA A 545 -18.03 35.32 11.45
N ALA A 546 -18.10 34.03 11.79
CA ALA A 546 -18.16 33.53 13.16
C ALA A 546 -17.14 32.39 13.36
N PRO A 547 -16.47 32.31 14.53
CA PRO A 547 -15.44 31.31 14.80
C PRO A 547 -16.10 29.97 15.16
N SER A 548 -16.60 29.25 14.16
CA SER A 548 -16.95 27.83 14.30
C SER A 548 -15.89 26.97 13.62
N PRO A 549 -15.40 25.90 14.27
CA PRO A 549 -14.33 25.08 13.75
C PRO A 549 -14.76 24.41 12.44
N VAL A 550 -13.84 24.33 11.48
CA VAL A 550 -14.07 23.56 10.26
C VAL A 550 -14.01 22.08 10.61
N SER A 551 -15.05 21.31 10.30
CA SER A 551 -15.09 19.87 10.59
C SER A 551 -14.64 19.02 9.41
N ILE A 552 -15.00 19.41 8.18
CA ILE A 552 -14.70 18.67 6.95
C ILE A 552 -14.65 19.59 5.73
N LEU A 553 -13.85 19.22 4.73
CA LEU A 553 -13.68 19.96 3.47
C LEU A 553 -13.82 18.99 2.30
N SER A 554 -14.45 19.44 1.22
CA SER A 554 -14.56 18.69 -0.04
C SER A 554 -14.36 19.64 -1.22
N LEU A 555 -13.33 19.37 -2.01
CA LEU A 555 -12.96 20.15 -3.20
C LEU A 555 -13.26 19.33 -4.47
N THR A 556 -13.69 19.98 -5.54
CA THR A 556 -13.81 19.34 -6.85
C THR A 556 -13.52 20.32 -7.99
N VAL A 557 -12.84 19.85 -9.02
CA VAL A 557 -12.71 20.52 -10.32
C VAL A 557 -13.55 19.75 -11.35
N PRO A 558 -14.69 20.30 -11.79
CA PRO A 558 -15.51 19.66 -12.81
C PRO A 558 -14.74 19.49 -14.12
N SER A 559 -14.77 18.29 -14.70
CA SER A 559 -14.12 17.94 -15.96
C SER A 559 -14.60 18.79 -17.15
N ARG A 560 -15.87 19.23 -17.11
CA ARG A 560 -16.48 20.11 -18.13
C ARG A 560 -15.99 21.56 -18.04
N SER A 561 -15.46 21.99 -16.90
CA SER A 561 -14.94 23.34 -16.68
C SER A 561 -13.65 23.26 -15.85
N GLN A 562 -12.53 23.02 -16.52
CA GLN A 562 -11.18 22.98 -15.90
C GLN A 562 -10.80 24.30 -15.21
N ASP A 563 -11.55 25.37 -15.47
CA ASP A 563 -11.32 26.68 -14.91
C ASP A 563 -12.10 26.96 -13.62
N LYS A 564 -13.11 26.15 -13.26
CA LYS A 564 -13.89 26.37 -12.03
C LYS A 564 -13.54 25.35 -10.95
N ILE A 565 -13.31 25.83 -9.73
CA ILE A 565 -13.14 25.01 -8.53
C ILE A 565 -14.35 25.22 -7.62
N SER A 566 -14.97 24.13 -7.18
CA SER A 566 -16.06 24.16 -6.19
C SER A 566 -15.57 23.61 -4.86
N LEU A 567 -15.62 24.45 -3.81
CA LEU A 567 -15.20 24.11 -2.45
C LEU A 567 -16.42 24.11 -1.51
N ALA A 568 -16.70 22.96 -0.92
CA ALA A 568 -17.69 22.81 0.15
C ALA A 568 -17.00 22.72 1.51
N ILE A 569 -17.49 23.50 2.48
CA ILE A 569 -16.95 23.60 3.84
C ILE A 569 -18.03 23.19 4.83
N GLY A 570 -17.81 22.08 5.53
CA GLY A 570 -18.65 21.64 6.65
C GLY A 570 -18.12 22.22 7.96
N ARG A 571 -18.99 22.84 8.75
CA ARG A 571 -18.64 23.46 10.02
C ARG A 571 -19.16 22.66 11.22
N GLY A 572 -18.51 22.86 12.37
CA GLY A 572 -18.94 22.33 13.66
C GLY A 572 -20.31 22.85 14.13
N SER A 573 -20.80 23.95 13.55
CA SER A 573 -22.14 24.47 13.83
C SER A 573 -23.26 23.77 13.05
N GLY A 574 -22.94 22.84 12.14
CA GLY A 574 -23.93 22.22 11.23
C GLY A 574 -24.18 23.00 9.92
N LEU A 575 -23.50 24.14 9.76
CA LEU A 575 -23.54 24.93 8.52
C LEU A 575 -22.67 24.31 7.43
N LEU A 576 -23.14 24.45 6.20
CA LEU A 576 -22.45 24.11 4.96
C LEU A 576 -22.23 25.37 4.14
N ASP A 577 -20.98 25.79 3.95
CA ASP A 577 -20.65 26.92 3.08
C ASP A 577 -20.16 26.41 1.71
N LEU A 578 -20.63 27.04 0.64
CA LEU A 578 -20.17 26.80 -0.72
C LEU A 578 -19.38 28.01 -1.23
N TRP A 579 -18.21 27.71 -1.80
CA TRP A 579 -17.35 28.66 -2.48
C TRP A 579 -17.07 28.17 -3.90
N ILE A 580 -17.17 29.05 -4.88
CA ILE A 580 -16.85 28.76 -6.27
C ILE A 580 -15.72 29.70 -6.67
N CYS A 581 -14.66 29.15 -7.23
CA CYS A 581 -13.51 29.90 -7.70
C CYS A 581 -13.37 29.77 -9.20
N ASP A 582 -13.12 30.90 -9.85
CA ASP A 582 -12.60 30.89 -11.21
C ASP A 582 -11.07 31.00 -11.16
N THR A 583 -10.41 29.93 -11.58
CA THR A 583 -8.94 29.81 -11.58
C THR A 583 -8.28 30.68 -12.64
N THR A 584 -8.99 31.20 -13.66
CA THR A 584 -8.39 32.15 -14.60
C THR A 584 -8.19 33.52 -13.97
N ASN A 585 -9.14 33.93 -13.13
CA ASN A 585 -9.14 35.24 -12.49
C ASN A 585 -8.65 35.19 -11.04
N CYS A 586 -8.44 33.98 -10.50
CA CYS A 586 -8.17 33.74 -9.07
C CYS A 586 -9.21 34.41 -8.15
N GLU A 587 -10.44 34.55 -8.63
CA GLU A 587 -11.53 35.15 -7.88
C GLU A 587 -12.33 34.07 -7.18
N PHE A 588 -12.38 34.15 -5.85
CA PHE A 588 -13.18 33.29 -5.01
C PHE A 588 -14.51 33.98 -4.70
N GLN A 589 -15.59 33.41 -5.20
CA GLN A 589 -16.95 33.89 -4.96
C GLN A 589 -17.62 33.03 -3.90
N PHE A 590 -18.16 33.69 -2.88
CA PHE A 590 -19.03 33.05 -1.91
C PHE A 590 -20.39 32.77 -2.56
N ALA A 591 -20.76 31.50 -2.66
CA ALA A 591 -21.99 31.08 -3.32
C ALA A 591 -23.18 31.04 -2.34
N GLY A 592 -22.96 30.58 -1.10
CA GLY A 592 -24.00 30.56 -0.07
C GLY A 592 -23.60 29.80 1.19
N SER A 593 -24.37 29.98 2.25
CA SER A 593 -24.32 29.17 3.48
C SER A 593 -25.69 28.52 3.70
N TYR A 594 -25.68 27.24 4.04
CA TYR A 594 -26.87 26.39 4.14
C TYR A 594 -26.90 25.71 5.50
N GLU A 595 -28.06 25.74 6.17
CA GLU A 595 -28.31 24.98 7.40
C GLU A 595 -28.52 23.51 7.04
N ALA A 596 -27.42 22.78 6.85
CA ALA A 596 -27.46 21.41 6.37
C ALA A 596 -27.89 20.42 7.46
N HIS A 597 -27.43 20.65 8.70
CA HIS A 597 -27.59 19.74 9.82
C HIS A 597 -27.80 20.50 11.12
N GLY A 598 -28.54 19.89 12.07
CA GLY A 598 -28.76 20.45 13.41
C GLY A 598 -27.58 20.27 14.37
N GLN A 599 -26.56 19.53 13.95
CA GLN A 599 -25.32 19.24 14.68
C GLN A 599 -24.13 19.29 13.70
N VAL A 600 -22.92 19.04 14.22
CA VAL A 600 -21.66 19.00 13.45
C VAL A 600 -21.82 18.23 12.13
N VAL A 601 -21.37 18.84 11.03
CA VAL A 601 -21.23 18.15 9.73
C VAL A 601 -20.03 17.21 9.82
N THR A 602 -20.24 15.91 9.69
CA THR A 602 -19.19 14.89 9.91
C THR A 602 -18.64 14.27 8.64
N GLY A 603 -19.32 14.44 7.50
CA GLY A 603 -18.84 13.98 6.19
C GLY A 603 -19.38 14.82 5.03
N LEU A 604 -18.54 15.01 4.02
CA LEU A 604 -18.87 15.67 2.75
C LEU A 604 -18.19 14.95 1.60
N ALA A 605 -18.91 14.71 0.50
CA ALA A 605 -18.31 14.19 -0.72
C ALA A 605 -19.04 14.67 -1.98
N TRP A 606 -18.27 15.17 -2.94
CA TRP A 606 -18.76 15.46 -4.29
C TRP A 606 -18.91 14.18 -5.10
N ALA A 607 -19.93 14.15 -5.95
CA ALA A 607 -20.20 13.07 -6.90
C ALA A 607 -20.61 13.65 -8.25
N PHE A 608 -20.56 12.82 -9.30
CA PHE A 608 -20.99 13.15 -10.65
C PHE A 608 -20.39 14.45 -11.19
N ASP A 609 -19.06 14.55 -11.14
CA ASP A 609 -18.31 15.71 -11.68
C ASP A 609 -18.65 17.05 -10.99
N GLY A 610 -18.99 17.00 -9.70
CA GLY A 610 -19.34 18.18 -8.90
C GLY A 610 -20.79 18.63 -9.05
N CYS A 611 -21.64 17.86 -9.75
CA CYS A 611 -23.08 18.17 -9.86
C CYS A 611 -23.85 17.85 -8.57
N CYS A 612 -23.42 16.83 -7.81
CA CYS A 612 -24.07 16.46 -6.55
C CYS A 612 -23.07 16.48 -5.39
N LEU A 613 -23.51 16.99 -4.24
CA LEU A 613 -22.80 16.96 -2.98
C LEU A 613 -23.63 16.17 -1.96
N TYR A 614 -23.02 15.20 -1.30
CA TYR A 614 -23.63 14.48 -0.20
C TYR A 614 -23.03 14.97 1.12
N SER A 615 -23.89 15.21 2.12
CA SER A 615 -23.48 15.59 3.47
C SER A 615 -24.09 14.66 4.50
N CYS A 616 -23.35 14.38 5.57
CA CYS A 616 -23.89 13.69 6.74
C CYS A 616 -23.52 14.43 8.03
N GLY A 617 -24.40 14.32 9.03
CA GLY A 617 -24.28 15.01 10.30
C GLY A 617 -24.33 14.08 11.51
N GLN A 618 -23.83 14.59 12.63
CA GLN A 618 -23.95 13.91 13.93
C GLN A 618 -25.41 13.80 14.41
N ASP A 619 -26.33 14.57 13.80
CA ASP A 619 -27.78 14.47 14.01
C ASP A 619 -28.43 13.24 13.35
N ASN A 620 -27.62 12.30 12.86
CA ASN A 620 -28.03 11.09 12.15
C ASN A 620 -28.77 11.35 10.83
N THR A 621 -28.66 12.56 10.27
CA THR A 621 -29.25 12.89 8.97
C THR A 621 -28.23 12.84 7.85
N ILE A 622 -28.71 12.55 6.65
CA ILE A 622 -27.94 12.55 5.40
C ILE A 622 -28.72 13.44 4.42
N CYS A 623 -28.04 14.40 3.82
CA CYS A 623 -28.62 15.33 2.86
C CYS A 623 -27.92 15.18 1.51
N CYS A 624 -28.69 15.32 0.43
CA CYS A 624 -28.17 15.43 -0.93
C CYS A 624 -28.41 16.86 -1.43
N TRP A 625 -27.41 17.42 -2.10
CA TRP A 625 -27.43 18.75 -2.66
C TRP A 625 -27.09 18.69 -4.14
N ILE A 626 -27.88 19.34 -4.98
CA ILE A 626 -27.59 19.51 -6.40
C ILE A 626 -27.05 20.92 -6.61
N LEU A 627 -25.89 21.02 -7.25
CA LEU A 627 -25.29 22.29 -7.63
C LEU A 627 -25.87 22.75 -8.96
N HIS A 628 -26.60 23.86 -8.95
CA HIS A 628 -27.11 24.50 -10.17
C HIS A 628 -26.58 25.94 -10.26
N GLY A 629 -25.72 26.20 -11.24
CA GLY A 629 -25.06 27.49 -11.38
C GLY A 629 -24.11 27.76 -10.19
N SER A 630 -24.49 28.68 -9.31
CA SER A 630 -23.76 29.01 -8.08
C SER A 630 -24.54 28.74 -6.79
N THR A 631 -25.65 27.98 -6.83
CA THR A 631 -26.47 27.70 -5.66
C THR A 631 -26.67 26.19 -5.46
N LEU A 632 -26.69 25.76 -4.19
CA LEU A 632 -27.08 24.40 -3.80
C LEU A 632 -28.58 24.31 -3.55
N HIS A 633 -29.19 23.24 -4.05
CA HIS A 633 -30.58 22.89 -3.81
C HIS A 633 -30.66 21.52 -3.16
N THR A 634 -31.43 21.40 -2.08
CA THR A 634 -31.66 20.10 -1.43
C THR A 634 -32.43 19.17 -2.36
N ALA A 635 -31.96 17.95 -2.50
CA ALA A 635 -32.56 16.90 -3.31
C ALA A 635 -32.85 15.67 -2.46
N LEU A 636 -33.80 14.86 -2.91
CA LEU A 636 -34.10 13.56 -2.31
C LEU A 636 -33.02 12.56 -2.73
N ILE A 637 -32.55 11.78 -1.77
CA ILE A 637 -31.72 10.60 -2.03
C ILE A 637 -32.63 9.52 -2.62
N PRO A 638 -32.30 8.95 -3.79
CA PRO A 638 -33.16 7.97 -4.44
C PRO A 638 -33.32 6.71 -3.56
N SER A 639 -34.55 6.23 -3.42
CA SER A 639 -34.92 5.06 -2.61
C SER A 639 -34.65 3.71 -3.30
N ASN A 640 -33.72 3.65 -4.25
CA ASN A 640 -33.69 2.58 -5.25
C ASN A 640 -33.09 1.27 -4.70
N THR A 641 -33.92 0.25 -4.41
CA THR A 641 -33.45 -1.13 -4.26
C THR A 641 -33.30 -1.77 -5.65
N LEU A 642 -32.08 -1.82 -6.20
CA LEU A 642 -31.78 -2.69 -7.32
C LEU A 642 -31.73 -4.15 -6.86
N GLY A 643 -32.87 -4.84 -6.93
CA GLY A 643 -32.99 -6.30 -6.77
C GLY A 643 -33.26 -6.82 -5.35
N PRO A 644 -33.61 -8.12 -5.22
CA PRO A 644 -33.95 -8.75 -3.94
C PRO A 644 -32.68 -9.30 -3.28
N TRP A 645 -32.14 -8.57 -2.31
CA TRP A 645 -31.14 -9.09 -1.37
C TRP A 645 -31.65 -8.87 0.06
N PRO A 646 -31.29 -9.74 1.02
CA PRO A 646 -31.80 -9.63 2.37
C PRO A 646 -31.30 -8.31 2.96
N SER A 647 -32.22 -7.40 3.28
CA SER A 647 -31.92 -6.34 4.23
C SER A 647 -31.53 -7.04 5.53
N THR A 648 -30.29 -6.85 5.99
CA THR A 648 -29.99 -7.13 7.39
C THR A 648 -30.85 -6.14 8.18
N ASP A 649 -31.78 -6.66 9.00
CA ASP A 649 -32.57 -5.84 9.93
C ASP A 649 -31.60 -5.14 10.88
N LEU A 650 -31.12 -3.96 10.50
CA LEU A 650 -30.43 -3.09 11.42
C LEU A 650 -31.46 -2.64 12.45
N PRO A 651 -31.16 -2.71 13.75
CA PRO A 651 -31.98 -2.01 14.70
C PRO A 651 -32.01 -0.53 14.30
N HIS A 652 -33.19 0.09 14.26
CA HIS A 652 -33.40 1.53 13.99
C HIS A 652 -32.80 2.45 15.09
N VAL A 653 -31.65 2.07 15.61
CA VAL A 653 -31.00 2.51 16.86
C VAL A 653 -29.70 3.24 16.52
N SER A 654 -29.69 3.96 15.39
CA SER A 654 -28.56 4.79 14.98
C SER A 654 -28.67 6.17 15.61
N ASP A 655 -27.57 6.65 16.18
CA ASP A 655 -27.54 7.94 16.89
C ASP A 655 -26.83 9.05 16.12
N SER A 656 -25.83 8.71 15.31
CA SER A 656 -24.97 9.70 14.67
C SER A 656 -24.27 9.15 13.44
N CYS A 657 -24.10 9.99 12.40
CA CYS A 657 -23.20 9.70 11.28
C CYS A 657 -21.80 10.28 11.57
N PHE A 658 -20.74 9.55 11.21
CA PHE A 658 -19.34 9.95 11.48
C PHE A 658 -18.47 10.11 10.23
N GLY A 659 -18.97 9.71 9.05
CA GLY A 659 -18.23 9.86 7.80
C GLY A 659 -19.04 9.42 6.61
N LEU A 660 -18.64 9.91 5.44
CA LEU A 660 -19.27 9.61 4.15
C LEU A 660 -18.18 9.50 3.08
N ALA A 661 -18.28 8.49 2.21
CA ALA A 661 -17.39 8.33 1.06
C ALA A 661 -18.16 7.85 -0.17
N VAL A 662 -17.78 8.33 -1.36
CA VAL A 662 -18.41 7.97 -2.64
C VAL A 662 -17.54 6.93 -3.36
N SER A 663 -18.16 6.01 -4.07
CA SER A 663 -17.45 5.01 -4.89
C SER A 663 -16.75 5.68 -6.07
N PRO A 664 -15.64 5.12 -6.58
CA PRO A 664 -14.90 5.71 -7.70
C PRO A 664 -15.75 5.94 -8.97
N GLY A 665 -16.77 5.12 -9.21
CA GLY A 665 -17.71 5.30 -10.32
C GLY A 665 -18.91 6.19 -9.99
N ASN A 666 -18.98 6.82 -8.81
CA ASN A 666 -20.05 7.72 -8.38
C ASN A 666 -21.47 7.12 -8.29
N LEU A 667 -21.64 5.80 -8.43
CA LEU A 667 -22.96 5.18 -8.39
C LEU A 667 -23.38 4.72 -6.99
N VAL A 668 -22.45 4.63 -6.04
CA VAL A 668 -22.69 4.20 -4.67
C VAL A 668 -22.02 5.19 -3.72
N PHE A 669 -22.64 5.46 -2.58
CA PHE A 669 -21.95 6.11 -1.47
C PHE A 669 -22.20 5.33 -0.18
N VAL A 670 -21.29 5.53 0.78
CA VAL A 670 -21.25 4.81 2.04
C VAL A 670 -21.28 5.79 3.19
N VAL A 671 -22.00 5.43 4.24
CA VAL A 671 -22.07 6.19 5.49
C VAL A 671 -21.75 5.29 6.68
N ALA A 672 -20.89 5.76 7.59
CA ALA A 672 -20.68 5.10 8.88
C ALA A 672 -21.60 5.71 9.95
N ARG A 673 -22.38 4.86 10.60
CA ARG A 673 -23.30 5.20 11.68
C ARG A 673 -22.87 4.55 12.99
N GLY A 674 -22.88 5.33 14.07
CA GLY A 674 -22.80 4.79 15.43
C GLY A 674 -24.17 4.36 15.92
N PHE A 675 -24.21 3.28 16.70
CA PHE A 675 -25.43 2.86 17.38
C PHE A 675 -25.50 3.40 18.81
N ASP A 676 -26.71 3.65 19.26
CA ASP A 676 -26.96 3.93 20.68
C ASP A 676 -26.66 2.69 21.51
N THR A 677 -25.68 2.78 22.40
CA THR A 677 -25.35 1.66 23.27
C THR A 677 -26.44 1.35 24.29
N ASP A 678 -27.29 2.32 24.62
CA ASP A 678 -28.33 2.21 25.66
C ASP A 678 -29.61 1.52 25.14
N LEU A 679 -29.87 1.65 23.83
CA LEU A 679 -31.01 1.02 23.17
C LEU A 679 -30.68 -0.38 22.60
N LEU A 680 -29.40 -0.73 22.48
CA LEU A 680 -28.96 -2.07 22.06
C LEU A 680 -29.09 -3.08 23.21
N ASN A 681 -29.37 -4.35 22.86
CA ASN A 681 -29.38 -5.39 23.88
C ASN A 681 -27.97 -5.54 24.53
N PRO A 682 -27.83 -5.34 25.84
CA PRO A 682 -26.53 -5.25 26.50
C PRO A 682 -25.75 -6.58 26.53
N MET A 683 -26.43 -7.72 26.41
CA MET A 683 -25.77 -9.04 26.40
C MET A 683 -25.37 -9.51 25.01
N TYR A 684 -26.16 -9.19 23.98
CA TYR A 684 -25.97 -9.76 22.64
C TYR A 684 -25.45 -8.73 21.60
N GLN A 685 -26.08 -7.56 21.53
CA GLN A 685 -25.84 -6.59 20.45
C GLN A 685 -24.74 -5.58 20.82
N ALA A 686 -24.80 -4.98 22.01
CA ALA A 686 -23.84 -3.95 22.44
C ALA A 686 -22.37 -4.45 22.52
N ARG A 687 -22.18 -5.78 22.57
CA ARG A 687 -20.85 -6.43 22.58
C ARG A 687 -20.30 -6.72 21.18
N THR A 688 -21.15 -6.82 20.17
CA THR A 688 -20.78 -7.32 18.83
C THR A 688 -21.00 -6.31 17.71
N GLN A 689 -21.91 -5.35 17.90
CA GLN A 689 -22.33 -4.38 16.89
C GLN A 689 -22.49 -3.01 17.56
N LYS A 690 -21.43 -2.19 17.53
CA LYS A 690 -21.45 -0.82 18.11
C LYS A 690 -21.68 0.27 17.06
N ALA A 691 -21.52 -0.09 15.80
CA ALA A 691 -21.73 0.78 14.67
C ALA A 691 -22.02 -0.08 13.44
N ALA A 692 -22.44 0.56 12.36
CA ALA A 692 -22.59 -0.07 11.07
C ALA A 692 -22.21 0.87 9.93
N VAL A 693 -21.92 0.26 8.80
CA VAL A 693 -21.63 0.92 7.54
C VAL A 693 -22.77 0.60 6.59
N GLU A 694 -23.44 1.62 6.09
CA GLU A 694 -24.56 1.50 5.17
C GLU A 694 -24.16 1.95 3.77
N PHE A 695 -24.56 1.17 2.76
CA PHE A 695 -24.34 1.46 1.35
C PHE A 695 -25.65 1.97 0.74
N PHE A 696 -25.56 3.05 -0.04
CA PHE A 696 -26.68 3.67 -0.73
C PHE A 696 -26.39 3.80 -2.22
N TRP A 697 -27.41 3.56 -3.04
CA TRP A 697 -27.32 3.84 -4.47
C TRP A 697 -27.47 5.33 -4.75
N ALA A 698 -26.50 5.91 -5.43
CA ALA A 698 -26.56 7.26 -6.00
C ALA A 698 -26.92 7.26 -7.49
N GLY A 699 -26.85 6.12 -8.19
CA GLY A 699 -27.04 6.08 -9.64
C GLY A 699 -28.42 6.52 -10.16
N GLY A 700 -29.44 6.58 -9.31
CA GLY A 700 -30.74 7.17 -9.64
C GLY A 700 -30.86 8.67 -9.37
N GLN A 701 -29.77 9.35 -9.00
CA GLN A 701 -29.81 10.77 -8.63
C GLN A 701 -30.08 11.64 -9.86
N HIS A 702 -31.06 12.54 -9.73
CA HIS A 702 -31.36 13.56 -10.72
C HIS A 702 -30.36 14.72 -10.62
N HIS A 703 -29.85 15.20 -11.77
CA HIS A 703 -28.97 16.38 -11.85
C HIS A 703 -29.71 17.69 -12.15
N GLU A 704 -30.96 17.60 -12.60
CA GLU A 704 -31.77 18.77 -12.96
C GLU A 704 -32.93 18.95 -11.97
N ILE A 705 -33.14 20.21 -11.56
CA ILE A 705 -34.31 20.63 -10.79
C ILE A 705 -35.49 20.61 -11.77
N SER A 706 -36.45 19.71 -11.58
CA SER A 706 -37.49 19.44 -12.57
C SER A 706 -38.28 20.70 -12.99
N SER A 707 -38.22 21.04 -14.27
CA SER A 707 -39.39 21.55 -15.00
C SER A 707 -39.99 20.38 -15.77
N ASP A 708 -41.27 20.08 -15.56
CA ASP A 708 -41.99 19.02 -16.26
C ASP A 708 -41.83 19.12 -17.78
N VAL A 709 -41.14 18.15 -18.39
CA VAL A 709 -41.27 17.86 -19.82
C VAL A 709 -41.36 16.35 -19.98
N ASN A 710 -42.52 15.94 -20.50
CA ASN A 710 -42.92 14.57 -20.74
C ASN A 710 -42.58 14.25 -22.21
N GLU A 711 -41.51 13.50 -22.47
CA GLU A 711 -41.27 12.91 -23.80
C GLU A 711 -41.15 11.39 -23.66
N GLY A 712 -42.15 10.70 -24.21
CA GLY A 712 -42.31 9.27 -24.14
C GLY A 712 -41.35 8.53 -25.08
N PHE A 713 -40.62 7.58 -24.52
CA PHE A 713 -40.25 6.36 -25.22
C PHE A 713 -41.11 5.23 -24.63
N GLU A 714 -41.38 4.14 -25.33
CA GLU A 714 -42.10 2.99 -24.78
C GLU A 714 -41.10 1.90 -24.36
N ILE A 715 -40.88 1.73 -23.06
CA ILE A 715 -40.20 0.57 -22.46
C ILE A 715 -41.08 0.13 -21.29
N GLU A 716 -41.49 -1.14 -21.26
CA GLU A 716 -42.31 -1.68 -20.17
C GLU A 716 -41.63 -1.43 -18.80
N PRO A 717 -42.31 -0.76 -17.84
CA PRO A 717 -41.73 -0.39 -16.56
C PRO A 717 -41.54 -1.59 -15.63
N TYR A 718 -40.50 -1.52 -14.79
CA TYR A 718 -40.24 -2.46 -13.70
C TYR A 718 -41.33 -2.36 -12.62
N PRO A 719 -41.67 -3.44 -11.89
CA PRO A 719 -42.43 -3.33 -10.65
C PRO A 719 -41.57 -2.64 -9.58
N GLY A 720 -41.53 -1.31 -9.59
CA GLY A 720 -40.85 -0.48 -8.57
C GLY A 720 -39.95 0.65 -9.08
N LEU A 721 -39.69 0.77 -10.39
CA LEU A 721 -38.91 1.85 -10.99
C LEU A 721 -39.71 2.45 -12.14
N SER A 722 -39.90 3.76 -12.09
CA SER A 722 -40.51 4.55 -13.14
C SER A 722 -39.62 4.63 -14.38
N GLN A 723 -40.22 4.87 -15.54
CA GLN A 723 -39.48 5.04 -16.78
C GLN A 723 -38.49 6.21 -16.74
N ARG A 724 -38.82 7.26 -15.98
CA ARG A 724 -37.96 8.42 -15.76
C ARG A 724 -36.67 8.02 -15.02
N GLU A 725 -36.79 7.20 -13.98
CA GLU A 725 -35.65 6.69 -13.21
C GLU A 725 -34.72 5.83 -14.08
N MET A 726 -35.27 5.03 -14.99
CA MET A 726 -34.46 4.24 -15.92
C MET A 726 -33.59 5.12 -16.83
N THR A 727 -34.13 6.22 -17.37
CA THR A 727 -33.37 7.17 -18.19
C THR A 727 -32.23 7.84 -17.41
N ILE A 728 -32.42 8.05 -16.10
CA ILE A 728 -31.42 8.66 -15.23
C ILE A 728 -30.32 7.66 -14.89
N TRP A 729 -30.69 6.42 -14.57
CA TRP A 729 -29.72 5.35 -14.43
C TRP A 729 -28.88 5.17 -15.69
N GLU A 730 -29.51 5.20 -16.86
CA GLU A 730 -28.81 5.18 -18.15
C GLU A 730 -27.81 6.34 -18.27
N SER A 731 -28.25 7.58 -18.01
CA SER A 731 -27.39 8.78 -18.10
C SER A 731 -26.23 8.73 -17.10
N ASN A 732 -26.49 8.36 -15.85
CA ASN A 732 -25.49 8.30 -14.79
C ASN A 732 -24.48 7.18 -15.02
N ILE A 733 -24.93 6.01 -15.49
CA ILE A 733 -24.02 4.92 -15.87
C ILE A 733 -23.14 5.35 -17.05
N LEU A 734 -23.69 5.99 -18.08
CA LEU A 734 -22.91 6.47 -19.22
C LEU A 734 -21.88 7.53 -18.80
N LEU A 735 -22.27 8.48 -17.94
CA LEU A 735 -21.34 9.45 -17.35
C LEU A 735 -20.22 8.74 -16.59
N SER A 736 -20.55 7.76 -15.75
CA SER A 736 -19.59 6.97 -14.98
C SER A 736 -18.63 6.20 -15.89
N LEU A 737 -19.12 5.60 -16.98
CA LEU A 737 -18.30 4.90 -17.96
C LEU A 737 -17.33 5.84 -18.68
N ASN A 738 -17.77 7.03 -19.05
CA ASN A 738 -16.93 8.03 -19.71
C ASN A 738 -15.83 8.57 -18.80
N GLN A 739 -15.99 8.52 -17.47
CA GLN A 739 -14.92 8.90 -16.54
C GLN A 739 -13.68 7.99 -16.66
N TYR A 740 -13.85 6.73 -17.08
CA TYR A 740 -12.76 5.75 -17.20
C TYR A 740 -11.99 5.83 -18.52
N ASP A 741 -12.42 6.72 -19.45
CA ASP A 741 -11.61 7.10 -20.60
C ASP A 741 -10.36 7.89 -20.17
N ASN A 742 -10.40 8.56 -19.01
CA ASN A 742 -9.22 9.18 -18.43
C ASN A 742 -8.20 8.09 -18.05
N LEU A 743 -6.99 8.19 -18.60
CA LEU A 743 -5.90 7.24 -18.39
C LEU A 743 -5.37 7.26 -16.96
N ASP A 744 -5.56 8.37 -16.25
CA ASP A 744 -5.05 8.58 -14.90
C ASP A 744 -5.94 7.91 -13.83
N LYS A 745 -7.19 7.57 -14.16
CA LYS A 745 -8.11 6.93 -13.22
C LYS A 745 -7.91 5.40 -13.17
N PRO A 746 -7.86 4.77 -12.00
CA PRO A 746 -7.81 3.31 -11.87
C PRO A 746 -9.14 2.67 -12.32
N LEU A 747 -9.09 1.42 -12.79
CA LEU A 747 -10.29 0.68 -13.24
C LEU A 747 -11.04 0.02 -12.08
N VAL A 748 -11.86 0.81 -11.39
CA VAL A 748 -12.72 0.34 -10.30
C VAL A 748 -14.18 0.30 -10.76
N LEU A 749 -14.53 -0.68 -11.58
CA LEU A 749 -15.88 -0.79 -12.18
C LEU A 749 -16.90 -1.56 -11.32
N TRP A 750 -16.62 -1.79 -10.04
CA TRP A 750 -17.45 -2.67 -9.21
C TRP A 750 -18.89 -2.16 -9.10
N ASP A 751 -19.07 -0.87 -8.84
CA ASP A 751 -20.38 -0.23 -8.70
C ASP A 751 -21.18 -0.29 -10.00
N VAL A 752 -20.55 0.05 -11.13
CA VAL A 752 -21.13 -0.04 -12.48
C VAL A 752 -21.52 -1.47 -12.84
N ILE A 753 -20.63 -2.44 -12.64
CA ILE A 753 -20.89 -3.86 -12.94
C ILE A 753 -22.01 -4.37 -12.04
N THR A 754 -22.04 -3.99 -10.77
CA THR A 754 -23.07 -4.44 -9.82
C THR A 754 -24.43 -3.85 -10.18
N ALA A 755 -24.49 -2.56 -10.51
CA ALA A 755 -25.71 -1.89 -10.97
C ALA A 755 -26.23 -2.53 -12.27
N LEU A 756 -25.37 -2.68 -13.29
CA LEU A 756 -25.75 -3.28 -14.57
C LEU A 756 -26.12 -4.76 -14.42
N SER A 757 -25.46 -5.51 -13.53
CA SER A 757 -25.79 -6.91 -13.28
C SER A 757 -27.15 -7.05 -12.60
N ALA A 758 -27.50 -6.14 -11.68
CA ALA A 758 -28.83 -6.08 -11.08
C ALA A 758 -29.90 -5.74 -12.13
N LEU A 759 -29.63 -4.76 -13.00
CA LEU A 759 -30.50 -4.39 -14.11
C LEU A 759 -30.63 -5.49 -15.18
N LYS A 760 -29.56 -6.26 -15.44
CA LYS A 760 -29.58 -7.36 -16.43
C LYS A 760 -30.53 -8.47 -16.01
N LYS A 761 -30.61 -8.78 -14.72
CA LYS A 761 -31.55 -9.79 -14.18
C LYS A 761 -33.02 -9.41 -14.44
N SER A 762 -33.34 -8.12 -14.47
CA SER A 762 -34.70 -7.62 -14.69
C SER A 762 -34.99 -7.32 -16.17
N THR A 763 -34.11 -6.56 -16.83
CA THR A 763 -34.32 -5.97 -18.16
C THR A 763 -33.04 -6.11 -19.02
N PRO A 764 -32.73 -7.32 -19.52
CA PRO A 764 -31.48 -7.58 -20.26
C PRO A 764 -31.33 -6.71 -21.52
N LYS A 765 -32.42 -6.45 -22.25
CA LYS A 765 -32.43 -5.59 -23.45
C LYS A 765 -32.05 -4.13 -23.14
N PHE A 766 -32.39 -3.64 -21.94
CA PHE A 766 -32.03 -2.28 -21.53
C PHE A 766 -30.53 -2.15 -21.30
N VAL A 767 -29.91 -3.14 -20.65
CA VAL A 767 -28.45 -3.20 -20.46
C VAL A 767 -27.72 -3.29 -21.79
N GLU A 768 -28.22 -4.10 -22.74
CA GLU A 768 -27.66 -4.16 -24.10
C GLU A 768 -27.73 -2.82 -24.82
N LYS A 769 -28.84 -2.08 -24.67
CA LYS A 769 -29.01 -0.73 -25.23
C LYS A 769 -28.01 0.28 -24.64
N ILE A 770 -27.78 0.26 -23.32
CA ILE A 770 -26.78 1.12 -22.67
C ILE A 770 -25.39 0.85 -23.24
N LEU A 771 -24.97 -0.42 -23.29
CA LEU A 771 -23.66 -0.79 -23.82
C LEU A 771 -23.53 -0.44 -25.31
N ALA A 772 -24.58 -0.63 -26.10
CA ALA A 772 -24.59 -0.28 -27.51
C ALA A 772 -24.47 1.24 -27.73
N LYS A 773 -25.18 2.06 -26.93
CA LYS A 773 -25.04 3.52 -26.95
C LYS A 773 -23.65 3.99 -26.51
N TRP A 774 -23.07 3.32 -25.52
CA TRP A 774 -21.71 3.60 -25.12
C TRP A 774 -20.71 3.26 -26.23
N LEU A 775 -20.86 2.11 -26.90
CA LEU A 775 -20.03 1.72 -28.05
C LEU A 775 -20.20 2.66 -29.24
N SER A 776 -21.42 3.13 -29.53
CA SER A 776 -21.65 4.06 -30.63
C SER A 776 -20.96 5.41 -30.39
N SER A 777 -20.86 5.86 -29.13
CA SER A 777 -20.13 7.09 -28.76
C SER A 777 -18.64 7.05 -29.13
N TRP A 778 -18.06 5.87 -29.36
CA TRP A 778 -16.66 5.70 -29.74
C TRP A 778 -16.43 5.67 -31.26
N LEU A 779 -17.47 5.35 -32.02
CA LEU A 779 -17.36 4.86 -33.40
C LEU A 779 -18.03 5.78 -34.42
N LEU A 780 -19.03 6.56 -34.01
CA LEU A 780 -19.88 7.35 -34.89
C LEU A 780 -19.96 8.81 -34.41
N ASP A 781 -19.66 9.75 -35.30
CA ASP A 781 -19.87 11.20 -35.09
C ASP A 781 -21.37 11.61 -35.22
N SER A 782 -22.30 10.65 -35.36
CA SER A 782 -23.73 10.98 -35.53
C SER A 782 -24.71 9.95 -34.94
N ASN A 783 -25.80 10.47 -34.37
CA ASN A 783 -26.93 9.79 -33.74
C ASN A 783 -27.76 8.94 -34.74
N LEU A 784 -27.21 7.85 -35.27
CA LEU A 784 -27.95 6.90 -36.09
C LEU A 784 -28.38 5.68 -35.25
N ASP A 785 -29.69 5.44 -35.16
CA ASP A 785 -30.29 4.28 -34.50
C ASP A 785 -30.02 3.00 -35.30
N PHE A 786 -28.82 2.43 -35.15
CA PHE A 786 -28.50 1.10 -35.67
C PHE A 786 -28.95 0.00 -34.70
N SER A 787 -29.26 -1.19 -35.22
CA SER A 787 -29.47 -2.37 -34.37
C SER A 787 -28.19 -2.72 -33.61
N THR A 788 -28.34 -3.29 -32.41
CA THR A 788 -27.23 -3.70 -31.54
C THR A 788 -26.21 -4.58 -32.29
N ASP A 789 -26.68 -5.54 -33.09
CA ASP A 789 -25.81 -6.42 -33.89
C ASP A 789 -24.94 -5.68 -34.92
N LYS A 790 -25.47 -4.63 -35.55
CA LYS A 790 -24.72 -3.82 -36.51
C LYS A 790 -23.66 -2.96 -35.82
N ILE A 791 -23.95 -2.47 -34.61
CA ILE A 791 -22.98 -1.74 -33.80
C ILE A 791 -21.85 -2.68 -33.37
N LEU A 792 -22.18 -3.90 -32.95
CA LEU A 792 -21.19 -4.89 -32.52
C LEU A 792 -20.29 -5.38 -33.67
N SER A 793 -20.85 -5.57 -34.88
CA SER A 793 -20.04 -5.90 -36.06
C SER A 793 -19.13 -4.74 -36.47
N HIS A 794 -19.65 -3.51 -36.49
CA HIS A 794 -18.84 -2.33 -36.80
C HIS A 794 -17.74 -2.08 -35.77
N ALA A 795 -18.02 -2.30 -34.49
CA ALA A 795 -17.04 -2.23 -33.41
C ALA A 795 -15.89 -3.22 -33.63
N ARG A 796 -16.20 -4.43 -34.10
CA ARG A 796 -15.21 -5.46 -34.44
C ARG A 796 -14.29 -5.03 -35.58
N ASP A 797 -14.83 -4.41 -36.62
CA ASP A 797 -14.05 -3.98 -37.79
C ASP A 797 -13.13 -2.78 -37.48
N SER A 798 -13.47 -2.00 -36.46
CA SER A 798 -12.79 -0.76 -36.09
C SER A 798 -11.82 -0.88 -34.90
N LEU A 799 -11.66 -2.08 -34.31
CA LEU A 799 -10.80 -2.32 -33.14
C LEU A 799 -9.35 -1.83 -33.29
N SER A 800 -8.83 -1.83 -34.52
CA SER A 800 -7.46 -1.36 -34.82
C SER A 800 -7.25 0.14 -34.50
N LYS A 801 -8.31 0.94 -34.55
CA LYS A 801 -8.31 2.41 -34.35
C LYS A 801 -8.68 2.82 -32.92
N ILE A 802 -9.21 1.91 -32.12
CA ILE A 802 -9.68 2.17 -30.76
C ILE A 802 -8.51 2.10 -29.77
N GLN A 803 -8.48 3.00 -28.79
CA GLN A 803 -7.47 2.96 -27.73
C GLN A 803 -7.52 1.66 -26.90
N SER A 804 -6.36 1.13 -26.51
CA SER A 804 -6.26 -0.12 -25.74
C SER A 804 -7.10 -0.07 -24.46
N ARG A 805 -7.14 1.09 -23.79
CA ARG A 805 -7.93 1.35 -22.59
C ARG A 805 -9.42 0.99 -22.77
N ARG A 806 -10.02 1.44 -23.86
CA ARG A 806 -11.43 1.18 -24.21
C ARG A 806 -11.68 -0.30 -24.50
N ILE A 807 -10.75 -0.96 -25.20
CA ILE A 807 -10.82 -2.41 -25.47
C ILE A 807 -10.74 -3.21 -24.15
N HIS A 808 -9.89 -2.81 -23.19
CA HIS A 808 -9.83 -3.42 -21.87
C HIS A 808 -11.17 -3.30 -21.11
N LEU A 809 -11.79 -2.12 -21.12
CA LEU A 809 -13.10 -1.90 -20.51
C LEU A 809 -14.17 -2.82 -21.13
N LEU A 810 -14.22 -2.87 -22.46
CA LEU A 810 -15.15 -3.72 -23.20
C LEU A 810 -14.98 -5.21 -22.84
N ASN A 811 -13.73 -5.68 -22.71
CA ASN A 811 -13.45 -7.05 -22.27
C ASN A 811 -13.97 -7.35 -20.87
N ILE A 812 -13.88 -6.39 -19.94
CA ILE A 812 -14.45 -6.55 -18.60
C ILE A 812 -15.97 -6.74 -18.71
N PHE A 813 -16.67 -5.87 -19.45
CA PHE A 813 -18.12 -5.97 -19.61
C PHE A 813 -18.56 -7.25 -20.33
N CYS A 814 -17.85 -7.65 -21.39
CA CYS A 814 -18.12 -8.92 -22.05
C CYS A 814 -18.02 -10.09 -21.07
N ARG A 815 -16.97 -10.16 -20.25
CA ARG A 815 -16.74 -11.27 -19.31
C ARG A 815 -17.63 -11.24 -18.07
N LYS A 816 -17.77 -10.09 -17.41
CA LYS A 816 -18.42 -9.96 -16.10
C LYS A 816 -19.92 -9.69 -16.18
N LEU A 817 -20.39 -9.11 -17.29
CA LEU A 817 -21.79 -8.71 -17.44
C LEU A 817 -22.49 -9.56 -18.51
N MET A 818 -22.00 -9.57 -19.75
CA MET A 818 -22.72 -10.25 -20.84
C MET A 818 -22.58 -11.78 -20.78
N LEU A 819 -21.37 -12.28 -20.58
CA LEU A 819 -21.02 -13.71 -20.55
C LEU A 819 -20.87 -14.26 -19.12
N SER A 820 -21.50 -13.62 -18.14
CA SER A 820 -21.42 -13.97 -16.71
C SER A 820 -21.88 -15.39 -16.38
N GLU A 821 -22.71 -15.99 -17.23
CA GLU A 821 -23.27 -17.35 -17.06
C GLU A 821 -22.28 -18.45 -17.47
N LEU A 822 -21.24 -18.10 -18.24
CA LEU A 822 -20.24 -19.05 -18.71
C LEU A 822 -19.08 -19.18 -17.70
N LYS A 823 -18.57 -20.40 -17.53
CA LYS A 823 -17.37 -20.62 -16.69
C LYS A 823 -16.17 -19.91 -17.31
N VAL A 824 -15.29 -19.39 -16.46
CA VAL A 824 -14.12 -18.64 -16.95
C VAL A 824 -13.15 -19.54 -17.73
N ASP A 825 -12.96 -20.77 -17.27
CA ASP A 825 -12.10 -21.74 -17.95
C ASP A 825 -12.58 -22.05 -19.38
N THR A 826 -13.88 -21.95 -19.64
CA THR A 826 -14.47 -22.21 -20.96
C THR A 826 -14.41 -20.99 -21.87
N LEU A 827 -14.48 -19.78 -21.30
CA LEU A 827 -14.26 -18.52 -22.02
C LEU A 827 -12.81 -18.34 -22.49
N ASN A 828 -11.86 -18.99 -21.82
CA ASN A 828 -10.44 -18.91 -22.15
C ASN A 828 -10.03 -19.91 -23.25
N LYS A 829 -10.87 -20.88 -23.61
CA LYS A 829 -10.62 -21.81 -24.72
C LYS A 829 -11.02 -21.16 -26.05
N GLN A 830 -10.16 -21.25 -27.06
CA GLN A 830 -10.45 -20.79 -28.42
C GLN A 830 -11.61 -21.58 -29.09
N ASP A 831 -11.80 -22.85 -28.70
CA ASP A 831 -12.80 -23.77 -29.27
C ASP A 831 -14.09 -23.91 -28.42
N GLY A 832 -14.34 -22.99 -27.47
CA GLY A 832 -15.46 -23.09 -26.52
C GLY A 832 -16.87 -23.06 -27.13
N LEU A 833 -17.01 -22.89 -28.45
CA LEU A 833 -18.28 -22.81 -29.16
C LEU A 833 -18.97 -24.18 -29.31
N GLU A 834 -18.19 -25.27 -29.44
CA GLU A 834 -18.71 -26.64 -29.66
C GLU A 834 -18.97 -27.41 -28.35
N GLU A 835 -18.21 -27.13 -27.28
CA GLU A 835 -18.25 -27.90 -26.02
C GLU A 835 -19.46 -27.58 -25.11
N LEU A 836 -20.29 -26.57 -25.43
CA LEU A 836 -21.16 -25.91 -24.43
C LEU A 836 -22.61 -25.62 -24.83
N GLY A 837 -23.11 -26.09 -25.98
CA GLY A 837 -24.50 -25.83 -26.37
C GLY A 837 -24.81 -24.33 -26.61
N ILE A 838 -23.79 -23.45 -26.70
CA ILE A 838 -23.92 -22.04 -27.12
C ILE A 838 -24.52 -21.93 -28.53
N ALA A 839 -24.52 -23.03 -29.29
CA ALA A 839 -25.30 -23.20 -30.51
C ALA A 839 -26.79 -22.79 -30.34
N GLU A 840 -27.39 -23.00 -29.16
CA GLU A 840 -28.81 -22.75 -28.90
C GLU A 840 -29.15 -21.30 -28.48
N ASN A 841 -28.16 -20.50 -28.04
CA ASN A 841 -28.42 -19.17 -27.48
C ASN A 841 -27.91 -18.05 -28.42
N GLU A 842 -28.73 -17.66 -29.41
CA GLU A 842 -28.34 -16.73 -30.48
C GLU A 842 -27.85 -15.36 -29.97
N ASN A 843 -28.37 -14.88 -28.84
CA ASN A 843 -28.04 -13.54 -28.31
C ASN A 843 -26.62 -13.43 -27.72
N LEU A 844 -25.97 -14.53 -27.32
CA LEU A 844 -24.64 -14.50 -26.70
C LEU A 844 -23.49 -14.63 -27.71
N LYS A 845 -23.77 -15.16 -28.91
CA LYS A 845 -22.75 -15.39 -29.96
C LYS A 845 -22.04 -14.09 -30.40
N PRO A 846 -22.73 -12.97 -30.67
CA PRO A 846 -22.08 -11.73 -31.10
C PRO A 846 -21.08 -11.20 -30.07
N TRP A 847 -21.44 -11.28 -28.79
CA TRP A 847 -20.60 -10.85 -27.66
C TRP A 847 -19.38 -11.75 -27.45
N PHE A 848 -19.52 -13.06 -27.61
CA PHE A 848 -18.39 -13.98 -27.55
C PHE A 848 -17.38 -13.71 -28.67
N HIS A 849 -17.86 -13.56 -29.91
CA HIS A 849 -16.98 -13.22 -31.04
C HIS A 849 -16.32 -11.84 -30.90
N LEU A 850 -17.00 -10.88 -30.29
CA LEU A 850 -16.42 -9.57 -29.96
C LEU A 850 -15.30 -9.71 -28.92
N LEU A 851 -15.53 -10.47 -27.83
CA LEU A 851 -14.51 -10.76 -26.82
C LEU A 851 -13.27 -11.42 -27.43
N THR A 852 -13.44 -12.46 -28.24
CA THR A 852 -12.31 -13.15 -28.90
C THR A 852 -11.53 -12.21 -29.82
N SER A 853 -12.22 -11.36 -30.58
CA SER A 853 -11.60 -10.34 -31.44
C SER A 853 -10.82 -9.30 -30.63
N ASN A 854 -11.38 -8.82 -29.52
CA ASN A 854 -10.73 -7.84 -28.64
C ASN A 854 -9.46 -8.42 -28.00
N GLU A 855 -9.52 -9.64 -27.47
CA GLU A 855 -8.36 -10.28 -26.85
C GLU A 855 -7.26 -10.59 -27.87
N ARG A 856 -7.65 -10.98 -29.08
CA ARG A 856 -6.72 -11.10 -30.21
C ARG A 856 -6.03 -9.76 -30.47
N GLN A 857 -6.78 -8.67 -30.61
CA GLN A 857 -6.24 -7.33 -30.87
C GLN A 857 -5.28 -6.83 -29.77
N LEU A 858 -5.59 -7.06 -28.50
CA LEU A 858 -4.71 -6.70 -27.38
C LEU A 858 -3.43 -7.53 -27.36
N ARG A 859 -3.53 -8.83 -27.66
CA ARG A 859 -2.37 -9.73 -27.78
C ARG A 859 -1.45 -9.29 -28.93
N GLU A 860 -2.01 -8.91 -30.07
CA GLU A 860 -1.25 -8.38 -31.20
C GLU A 860 -0.50 -7.09 -30.84
N ARG A 861 -1.13 -6.17 -30.09
CA ARG A 861 -0.48 -4.94 -29.61
C ARG A 861 0.68 -5.24 -28.66
N LEU A 862 0.50 -6.17 -27.73
CA LEU A 862 1.54 -6.61 -26.80
C LEU A 862 2.74 -7.23 -27.54
N VAL A 863 2.49 -8.12 -28.50
CA VAL A 863 3.54 -8.78 -29.29
C VAL A 863 4.28 -7.75 -30.15
N THR A 864 3.54 -6.87 -30.83
CA THR A 864 4.15 -5.81 -31.66
C THR A 864 5.02 -4.87 -30.81
N PHE A 865 4.53 -4.46 -29.64
CA PHE A 865 5.28 -3.62 -28.71
C PHE A 865 6.55 -4.31 -28.21
N SER A 866 6.46 -5.61 -27.90
CA SER A 866 7.61 -6.42 -27.46
C SER A 866 8.70 -6.48 -28.53
N PHE A 867 8.34 -6.77 -29.79
CA PHE A 867 9.31 -6.77 -30.89
C PHE A 867 9.91 -5.39 -31.17
N ALA A 868 9.10 -4.32 -31.11
CA ALA A 868 9.60 -2.95 -31.27
C ALA A 868 10.63 -2.58 -30.17
N THR A 869 10.35 -2.93 -28.91
CA THR A 869 11.24 -2.64 -27.78
C THR A 869 12.58 -3.38 -27.90
N VAL A 870 12.55 -4.63 -28.34
CA VAL A 870 13.77 -5.44 -28.57
C VAL A 870 14.62 -4.82 -29.66
N ARG A 871 14.01 -4.31 -30.74
CA ARG A 871 14.74 -3.62 -31.80
C ARG A 871 15.40 -2.33 -31.33
N VAL A 872 14.70 -1.52 -30.53
CA VAL A 872 15.29 -0.29 -29.95
C VAL A 872 16.46 -0.64 -29.02
N SER A 873 16.35 -1.72 -28.25
CA SER A 873 17.43 -2.23 -27.39
C SER A 873 18.63 -2.75 -28.19
N LEU A 874 18.38 -3.44 -29.32
CA LEU A 874 19.41 -3.88 -30.27
C LEU A 874 20.11 -2.71 -30.99
N ALA A 875 19.40 -1.61 -31.24
CA ALA A 875 19.98 -0.42 -31.88
C ALA A 875 20.86 0.38 -30.89
N SER A 876 20.44 0.51 -29.62
CA SER A 876 21.14 1.30 -28.60
C SER A 876 22.43 0.66 -28.07
N SER A 877 22.51 -0.68 -28.04
CA SER A 877 23.72 -1.43 -27.66
C SER A 877 24.93 -1.26 -28.61
N SER A 878 24.76 -0.54 -29.73
CA SER A 878 25.85 -0.17 -30.64
C SER A 878 26.59 1.12 -30.25
N SER A 879 26.09 1.88 -29.27
CA SER A 879 26.70 3.14 -28.79
C SER A 879 27.41 2.93 -27.45
N THR A 880 28.70 3.29 -27.36
CA THR A 880 29.62 3.00 -26.25
C THR A 880 29.40 3.82 -24.97
N ASN A 881 28.23 4.41 -24.73
CA ASN A 881 27.97 5.22 -23.55
C ASN A 881 27.04 4.48 -22.56
N ASN A 882 27.63 4.13 -21.42
CA ASN A 882 27.08 3.34 -20.33
C ASN A 882 26.08 4.14 -19.46
N SER A 883 25.11 4.83 -20.06
CA SER A 883 23.95 5.32 -19.30
C SER A 883 23.02 4.13 -19.07
N LYS A 884 22.64 3.89 -17.81
CA LYS A 884 21.65 2.87 -17.44
C LYS A 884 20.30 3.22 -18.08
N ILE A 885 20.07 2.77 -19.29
CA ILE A 885 18.81 2.92 -19.98
C ILE A 885 17.80 1.98 -19.30
N ARG A 886 16.87 2.54 -18.51
CA ARG A 886 15.75 1.85 -17.84
C ARG A 886 14.63 1.48 -18.83
N TYR A 887 14.89 0.70 -19.88
CA TYR A 887 13.81 0.15 -20.71
C TYR A 887 13.28 -1.17 -20.15
N TRP A 888 11.97 -1.37 -20.25
CA TRP A 888 11.33 -2.65 -19.98
C TRP A 888 11.84 -3.73 -20.95
N VAL A 889 12.20 -4.91 -20.43
CA VAL A 889 12.71 -6.02 -21.24
C VAL A 889 11.62 -7.10 -21.41
N PRO A 890 11.14 -7.35 -22.64
CA PRO A 890 10.16 -8.41 -22.89
C PRO A 890 10.77 -9.80 -22.65
N HIS A 891 9.96 -10.67 -22.07
CA HIS A 891 10.27 -12.09 -21.88
C HIS A 891 9.36 -12.93 -22.78
N GLY A 892 9.81 -14.12 -23.18
CA GLY A 892 9.02 -15.05 -23.99
C GLY A 892 8.93 -14.73 -25.48
N ILE A 893 9.95 -14.06 -26.03
CA ILE A 893 10.01 -13.70 -27.46
C ILE A 893 9.90 -14.94 -28.35
N ALA A 894 10.54 -16.06 -27.99
CA ALA A 894 10.47 -17.30 -28.75
C ALA A 894 9.03 -17.86 -28.84
N GLN A 895 8.27 -17.79 -27.75
CA GLN A 895 6.86 -18.19 -27.70
C GLN A 895 5.98 -17.24 -28.52
N MET A 896 6.25 -15.93 -28.46
CA MET A 896 5.55 -14.95 -29.30
C MET A 896 5.83 -15.16 -30.80
N GLU A 897 7.06 -15.51 -31.19
CA GLU A 897 7.40 -15.89 -32.56
C GLU A 897 6.62 -17.14 -33.01
N GLN A 898 6.58 -18.19 -32.17
CA GLN A 898 5.79 -19.40 -32.44
C GLN A 898 4.30 -19.07 -32.63
N TRP A 899 3.75 -18.20 -31.78
CA TRP A 899 2.36 -17.74 -31.91
C TRP A 899 2.11 -17.02 -33.25
N VAL A 900 3.01 -16.16 -33.72
CA VAL A 900 2.89 -15.52 -35.04
C VAL A 900 2.97 -16.55 -36.18
N THR A 901 3.81 -17.58 -36.05
CA THR A 901 3.92 -18.63 -37.09
C THR A 901 2.70 -19.52 -37.21
N ILE A 902 1.97 -19.75 -36.11
CA ILE A 902 0.71 -20.51 -36.10
C ILE A 902 -0.42 -19.65 -36.71
N ASN A 903 -0.42 -18.34 -36.47
CA ASN A 903 -1.45 -17.41 -36.94
C ASN A 903 -1.02 -16.69 -38.24
N GLN A 904 -0.80 -17.47 -39.31
CA GLN A 904 -0.20 -17.01 -40.59
C GLN A 904 -0.97 -15.91 -41.33
N GLU A 905 -2.17 -15.55 -40.90
CA GLU A 905 -3.02 -14.52 -41.52
C GLU A 905 -2.52 -13.07 -41.27
N GLN A 906 -1.55 -12.87 -40.36
CA GLN A 906 -1.13 -11.53 -39.92
C GLN A 906 0.15 -11.04 -40.62
N ILE A 907 -0.02 -10.49 -41.82
CA ILE A 907 1.09 -9.98 -42.66
C ILE A 907 1.95 -8.93 -41.93
N HIS A 908 1.34 -8.03 -41.15
CA HIS A 908 2.06 -6.99 -40.41
C HIS A 908 3.02 -7.57 -39.36
N LEU A 909 2.55 -8.52 -38.55
CA LEU A 909 3.35 -9.16 -37.49
C LEU A 909 4.47 -10.04 -38.06
N ALA A 910 4.21 -10.75 -39.17
CA ALA A 910 5.25 -11.48 -39.88
C ALA A 910 6.38 -10.55 -40.37
N SER A 911 6.04 -9.34 -40.84
CA SER A 911 7.03 -8.32 -41.20
C SER A 911 7.83 -7.83 -39.99
N GLU A 912 7.20 -7.76 -38.81
CA GLU A 912 7.85 -7.38 -37.55
C GLU A 912 8.72 -8.50 -36.97
N VAL A 913 8.41 -9.77 -37.23
CA VAL A 913 9.33 -10.87 -36.91
C VAL A 913 10.53 -10.87 -37.85
N ASN A 914 10.33 -10.63 -39.14
CA ASN A 914 11.39 -10.68 -40.15
C ASN A 914 12.49 -9.62 -39.99
N LYS A 915 12.18 -8.43 -39.45
CA LYS A 915 13.23 -7.41 -39.20
C LYS A 915 13.93 -7.57 -37.82
N LEU A 916 13.75 -8.69 -37.11
CA LEU A 916 14.53 -9.02 -35.91
C LEU A 916 15.85 -9.73 -36.27
N ASN A 917 16.97 -9.22 -35.75
CA ASN A 917 18.28 -9.88 -35.90
C ASN A 917 18.42 -11.05 -34.92
N LYS A 918 18.05 -12.25 -35.35
CA LYS A 918 18.00 -13.47 -34.52
C LYS A 918 19.34 -13.83 -33.84
N SER A 919 20.47 -13.51 -34.46
CA SER A 919 21.81 -13.82 -33.92
C SER A 919 22.21 -12.98 -32.69
N LYS A 920 21.60 -11.81 -32.47
CA LYS A 920 21.89 -10.90 -31.35
C LYS A 920 20.84 -10.96 -30.22
N LEU A 921 19.83 -11.83 -30.33
CA LEU A 921 18.76 -11.93 -29.33
C LEU A 921 19.25 -12.51 -27.99
N HIS A 922 20.20 -13.45 -28.04
CA HIS A 922 20.75 -14.10 -26.84
C HIS A 922 21.46 -13.16 -25.86
N SER A 923 21.88 -11.95 -26.30
CA SER A 923 22.54 -10.97 -25.42
C SER A 923 21.59 -10.04 -24.68
N ILE A 924 20.29 -10.03 -25.02
CA ILE A 924 19.32 -9.05 -24.48
C ILE A 924 18.18 -9.73 -23.73
N SER A 925 17.75 -10.92 -24.14
CA SER A 925 16.66 -11.65 -23.50
C SER A 925 16.87 -13.16 -23.52
N GLU A 926 16.26 -13.84 -22.55
CA GLU A 926 16.31 -15.29 -22.42
C GLU A 926 15.50 -15.95 -23.56
N TYR A 927 16.21 -16.43 -24.59
CA TYR A 927 15.61 -17.04 -25.77
C TYR A 927 15.50 -18.57 -25.59
N VAL A 928 14.41 -19.02 -24.97
CA VAL A 928 14.12 -20.45 -24.70
C VAL A 928 13.09 -20.97 -25.70
N THR A 929 13.49 -21.88 -26.60
CA THR A 929 12.61 -22.42 -27.66
C THR A 929 11.84 -23.68 -27.25
N LYS A 930 12.32 -24.41 -26.23
CA LYS A 930 11.71 -25.64 -25.72
C LYS A 930 11.41 -25.48 -24.23
N GLU A 931 10.14 -25.46 -23.89
CA GLU A 931 9.71 -25.37 -22.49
C GLU A 931 9.58 -26.76 -21.86
N GLN A 932 9.83 -26.82 -20.56
CA GLN A 932 9.77 -28.05 -19.77
C GLN A 932 8.64 -27.96 -18.75
N CYS A 933 8.03 -29.09 -18.40
CA CYS A 933 7.01 -29.15 -17.36
C CYS A 933 7.64 -28.99 -15.97
N ASN A 934 7.02 -28.18 -15.11
CA ASN A 934 7.51 -27.99 -13.73
C ASN A 934 7.40 -29.24 -12.85
N PHE A 935 6.59 -30.22 -13.25
CA PHE A 935 6.28 -31.42 -12.47
C PHE A 935 6.91 -32.70 -13.05
N CYS A 936 7.36 -32.68 -14.32
CA CYS A 936 7.98 -33.84 -14.96
C CYS A 936 9.00 -33.43 -16.03
N PRO A 937 9.96 -34.30 -16.40
CA PRO A 937 11.00 -33.96 -17.38
C PRO A 937 10.50 -33.90 -18.85
N ALA A 938 9.19 -33.99 -19.08
CA ALA A 938 8.61 -33.97 -20.42
C ALA A 938 8.61 -32.55 -21.00
N PRO A 939 8.92 -32.39 -22.30
CA PRO A 939 8.77 -31.11 -22.98
C PRO A 939 7.29 -30.77 -23.14
N VAL A 940 7.01 -29.48 -23.26
CA VAL A 940 5.69 -28.93 -23.52
C VAL A 940 5.73 -28.28 -24.90
N GLN A 941 4.83 -28.70 -25.79
CA GLN A 941 4.70 -28.08 -27.11
C GLN A 941 3.98 -26.73 -26.97
N PHE A 942 4.07 -25.89 -27.99
CA PHE A 942 3.34 -24.63 -28.02
C PHE A 942 2.14 -24.78 -28.95
N GLU A 943 1.01 -25.24 -28.40
CA GLU A 943 -0.25 -25.34 -29.14
C GLU A 943 -1.14 -24.12 -28.90
N SER A 944 -1.15 -23.59 -27.66
CA SER A 944 -1.97 -22.46 -27.24
C SER A 944 -1.20 -21.44 -26.40
N PRO A 945 -1.50 -20.13 -26.52
CA PRO A 945 -0.86 -19.09 -25.71
C PRO A 945 -1.33 -19.06 -24.24
N GLU A 946 -2.36 -19.83 -23.85
CA GLU A 946 -2.97 -19.73 -22.50
C GLU A 946 -2.65 -20.91 -21.57
N GLY A 947 -2.47 -22.10 -22.13
CA GLY A 947 -2.13 -23.28 -21.37
C GLY A 947 -2.01 -24.50 -22.26
N ASP A 948 -1.25 -25.48 -21.80
CA ASP A 948 -0.96 -26.69 -22.56
C ASP A 948 -0.81 -27.91 -21.63
N LEU A 949 -0.87 -29.11 -22.22
CA LEU A 949 -0.66 -30.38 -21.54
C LEU A 949 0.78 -30.85 -21.81
N CYS A 950 1.48 -31.28 -20.76
CA CYS A 950 2.80 -31.87 -20.98
C CYS A 950 2.71 -33.23 -21.71
N GLY A 951 3.79 -33.61 -22.40
CA GLY A 951 3.87 -34.88 -23.13
C GLY A 951 3.78 -36.16 -22.26
N GLY A 952 3.82 -36.02 -20.93
CA GLY A 952 3.84 -37.13 -19.95
C GLY A 952 5.20 -37.83 -19.86
N SER A 953 5.49 -38.47 -18.72
CA SER A 953 6.72 -39.27 -18.54
C SER A 953 6.47 -40.75 -18.86
N LYS A 954 7.34 -41.38 -19.65
CA LYS A 954 7.27 -42.82 -19.92
C LYS A 954 7.99 -43.58 -18.80
N ASN A 955 7.25 -44.30 -17.96
CA ASN A 955 7.78 -45.35 -17.09
C ASN A 955 7.32 -46.73 -17.58
N GLY A 956 8.05 -47.79 -17.18
CA GLY A 956 7.92 -49.17 -17.69
C GLY A 956 6.57 -49.90 -17.51
N LYS A 957 5.49 -49.21 -17.11
CA LYS A 957 4.12 -49.76 -17.00
C LYS A 957 3.06 -48.96 -17.77
N GLY A 958 3.45 -48.02 -18.65
CA GLY A 958 2.54 -47.16 -19.41
C GLY A 958 2.69 -45.68 -19.08
N VAL A 959 2.04 -44.81 -19.86
CA VAL A 959 2.04 -43.35 -19.66
C VAL A 959 1.12 -43.00 -18.49
N HIS A 960 1.65 -42.40 -17.42
CA HIS A 960 0.83 -41.72 -16.41
C HIS A 960 0.86 -40.19 -16.60
N ASP A 961 -0.29 -39.61 -16.26
CA ASP A 961 -0.69 -38.23 -15.97
C ASP A 961 0.01 -37.10 -16.73
N ARG A 962 -0.69 -36.55 -17.73
CA ARG A 962 -0.35 -35.26 -18.35
C ARG A 962 -0.71 -34.14 -17.37
N HIS A 963 0.25 -33.28 -17.06
CA HIS A 963 0.04 -32.12 -16.22
C HIS A 963 -0.51 -30.96 -17.06
N LYS A 964 -1.59 -30.33 -16.58
CA LYS A 964 -2.12 -29.08 -17.14
C LYS A 964 -1.29 -27.91 -16.63
N LEU A 965 -0.71 -27.14 -17.54
CA LEU A 965 0.12 -25.99 -17.22
C LEU A 965 -0.52 -24.72 -17.75
N SER A 966 -0.45 -23.63 -16.97
CA SER A 966 -0.87 -22.30 -17.40
C SER A 966 0.32 -21.51 -17.94
N ARG A 967 0.07 -20.69 -18.96
CA ARG A 967 1.06 -19.75 -19.49
C ARG A 967 0.80 -18.34 -18.96
N CYS A 968 1.88 -17.59 -18.81
CA CYS A 968 1.84 -16.19 -18.44
C CYS A 968 1.16 -15.38 -19.54
N ALA A 969 0.10 -14.64 -19.23
CA ALA A 969 -0.65 -13.84 -20.19
C ALA A 969 0.18 -12.73 -20.87
N ALA A 970 1.28 -12.30 -20.25
CA ALA A 970 2.16 -11.26 -20.78
C ALA A 970 3.37 -11.81 -21.57
N SER A 971 3.98 -12.92 -21.14
CA SER A 971 5.16 -13.50 -21.82
C SER A 971 4.87 -14.74 -22.66
N MET A 972 3.67 -15.34 -22.54
CA MET A 972 3.30 -16.63 -23.14
C MET A 972 4.19 -17.82 -22.69
N GLN A 973 5.07 -17.63 -21.71
CA GLN A 973 5.88 -18.69 -21.14
C GLN A 973 5.13 -19.46 -20.06
N ILE A 974 5.52 -20.72 -19.83
CA ILE A 974 4.98 -21.53 -18.73
C ILE A 974 5.22 -20.83 -17.40
N CYS A 975 4.15 -20.71 -16.63
CA CYS A 975 4.18 -20.15 -15.29
C CYS A 975 5.00 -21.03 -14.33
N PRO A 976 5.88 -20.47 -13.48
CA PRO A 976 6.55 -21.23 -12.42
C PRO A 976 5.54 -21.73 -11.36
N THR A 977 6.00 -22.61 -10.46
CA THR A 977 5.19 -23.14 -9.34
C THR A 977 5.02 -22.17 -8.17
N THR A 978 5.73 -21.05 -8.20
CA THR A 978 5.70 -19.99 -7.17
C THR A 978 4.44 -19.12 -7.27
N PRO A 979 4.09 -18.33 -6.24
CA PRO A 979 2.95 -17.42 -6.28
C PRO A 979 3.05 -16.41 -7.43
N LEU A 980 1.95 -16.29 -8.17
CA LEU A 980 1.82 -15.46 -9.37
C LEU A 980 0.73 -14.43 -9.22
N TRP A 981 0.83 -13.39 -10.03
CA TRP A 981 -0.24 -12.40 -10.18
C TRP A 981 -1.41 -13.04 -10.92
N LEU A 982 -2.62 -12.86 -10.41
CA LEU A 982 -3.85 -13.39 -10.99
C LEU A 982 -4.82 -12.26 -11.31
N CYS A 983 -5.41 -12.30 -12.49
CA CYS A 983 -6.53 -11.42 -12.80
C CYS A 983 -7.85 -11.96 -12.25
N VAL A 984 -8.52 -11.22 -11.35
CA VAL A 984 -9.87 -11.59 -10.84
C VAL A 984 -10.95 -11.52 -11.94
N CYS A 985 -10.65 -10.87 -13.08
CA CYS A 985 -11.56 -10.82 -14.23
C CYS A 985 -11.50 -12.08 -15.10
N CYS A 986 -10.34 -12.33 -15.72
CA CYS A 986 -10.16 -13.42 -16.68
C CYS A 986 -9.51 -14.68 -16.10
N TYR A 987 -9.11 -14.66 -14.82
CA TYR A 987 -8.42 -15.75 -14.13
C TYR A 987 -7.15 -16.23 -14.83
N ARG A 988 -6.51 -15.34 -15.61
CA ARG A 988 -5.21 -15.59 -16.22
C ARG A 988 -4.08 -15.19 -15.29
N TRP A 989 -3.03 -15.98 -15.31
CA TRP A 989 -1.81 -15.78 -14.53
C TRP A 989 -0.84 -14.87 -15.27
N VAL A 990 -0.16 -14.02 -14.52
CA VAL A 990 0.91 -13.15 -15.01
C VAL A 990 2.10 -13.32 -14.08
N TRP A 991 3.23 -13.71 -14.67
CA TRP A 991 4.50 -13.80 -13.95
C TRP A 991 5.37 -12.58 -14.20
N LYS A 992 5.53 -12.19 -15.47
CA LYS A 992 6.26 -10.99 -15.88
C LYS A 992 5.28 -9.87 -16.18
N LEU A 993 5.45 -8.74 -15.53
CA LEU A 993 4.50 -7.63 -15.60
C LEU A 993 4.55 -6.92 -16.97
N PRO A 994 3.39 -6.57 -17.55
CA PRO A 994 3.34 -5.81 -18.80
C PRO A 994 3.77 -4.35 -18.60
N PRO A 995 4.21 -3.69 -19.68
CA PRO A 995 4.57 -2.28 -19.67
C PRO A 995 3.34 -1.38 -19.55
N GLN A 996 3.43 -0.26 -18.83
CA GLN A 996 2.31 0.70 -18.68
C GLN A 996 1.81 1.23 -20.03
N THR A 997 2.70 1.41 -21.01
CA THR A 997 2.37 1.90 -22.35
C THR A 997 1.30 1.06 -23.05
N LEU A 998 1.23 -0.26 -22.78
CA LEU A 998 0.22 -1.15 -23.37
C LEU A 998 -1.21 -0.66 -23.10
N PHE A 999 -1.43 -0.05 -21.94
CA PHE A 999 -2.74 0.43 -21.49
C PHE A 999 -3.14 1.77 -22.11
N THR A 1000 -2.17 2.55 -22.60
CA THR A 1000 -2.39 3.90 -23.14
C THR A 1000 -2.32 3.98 -24.67
N MET A 1001 -1.88 2.91 -25.35
CA MET A 1001 -1.75 2.85 -26.81
C MET A 1001 -3.06 3.19 -27.56
N LEU A 1002 -2.97 4.15 -28.48
CA LEU A 1002 -4.08 4.56 -29.36
C LEU A 1002 -4.38 3.54 -30.46
N GLY A 1003 -3.37 2.79 -30.93
CA GLY A 1003 -3.49 1.82 -32.02
C GLY A 1003 -2.22 0.96 -32.17
N TYR A 1004 -2.01 0.38 -33.34
CA TYR A 1004 -0.73 -0.30 -33.64
C TYR A 1004 0.44 0.69 -33.56
N PRO A 1005 1.60 0.27 -33.03
CA PRO A 1005 2.79 1.12 -32.95
C PRO A 1005 3.38 1.31 -34.36
N SER A 1006 2.82 2.24 -35.12
CA SER A 1006 3.29 2.64 -36.45
C SER A 1006 4.45 3.63 -36.32
N GLY A 1007 5.61 3.13 -35.86
CA GLY A 1007 6.89 3.84 -35.99
C GLY A 1007 7.74 3.92 -34.72
N LEU A 1008 9.04 3.71 -34.89
CA LEU A 1008 10.10 3.72 -33.85
C LEU A 1008 10.25 5.07 -33.11
N ASN A 1009 9.56 6.12 -33.54
CA ASN A 1009 9.74 7.49 -33.04
C ASN A 1009 8.90 7.80 -31.79
N SER A 1010 7.83 7.06 -31.49
CA SER A 1010 7.00 7.30 -30.30
C SER A 1010 7.56 6.69 -29.00
N LEU A 1011 8.59 5.83 -29.10
CA LEU A 1011 9.20 5.10 -27.98
C LEU A 1011 10.42 5.80 -27.36
N LYS A 1012 10.87 6.92 -27.92
CA LYS A 1012 12.19 7.50 -27.58
C LYS A 1012 12.24 8.24 -26.23
N GLU A 1013 11.11 8.56 -25.59
CA GLU A 1013 11.11 9.51 -24.48
C GLU A 1013 10.41 9.05 -23.18
N THR A 1014 9.79 7.86 -23.13
CA THR A 1014 9.06 7.43 -21.93
C THR A 1014 9.81 6.36 -21.15
N GLN A 1015 10.09 6.62 -19.87
CA GLN A 1015 10.44 5.57 -18.91
C GLN A 1015 9.26 4.60 -18.86
N VAL A 1016 9.49 3.33 -19.17
CA VAL A 1016 8.41 2.32 -19.21
C VAL A 1016 8.45 1.53 -17.90
N SER A 1017 7.69 1.99 -16.90
CA SER A 1017 7.47 1.23 -15.68
C SER A 1017 6.57 0.03 -15.97
N SER A 1018 6.85 -1.10 -15.31
CA SER A 1018 6.01 -2.29 -15.40
C SER A 1018 4.93 -2.23 -14.35
N LYS A 1019 3.66 -2.35 -14.74
CA LYS A 1019 2.52 -2.32 -13.81
C LYS A 1019 1.85 -3.69 -13.74
N PRO A 1020 1.39 -4.12 -12.57
CA PRO A 1020 0.67 -5.38 -12.40
C PRO A 1020 -0.79 -5.22 -12.80
N PHE A 1021 -1.02 -4.84 -14.06
CA PHE A 1021 -2.32 -4.84 -14.68
C PHE A 1021 -2.44 -6.04 -15.62
N CYS A 1022 -3.64 -6.61 -15.70
CA CYS A 1022 -3.91 -7.68 -16.66
C CYS A 1022 -3.83 -7.15 -18.10
N PRO A 1023 -3.05 -7.75 -19.01
CA PRO A 1023 -2.92 -7.26 -20.39
C PRO A 1023 -4.21 -7.41 -21.22
N PHE A 1024 -5.23 -8.10 -20.72
CA PHE A 1024 -6.52 -8.31 -21.41
C PHE A 1024 -7.68 -7.52 -20.81
N CYS A 1025 -7.64 -7.25 -19.51
CA CYS A 1025 -8.72 -6.60 -18.78
C CYS A 1025 -8.31 -5.24 -18.20
N GLY A 1026 -7.02 -4.93 -18.09
CA GLY A 1026 -6.54 -3.69 -17.46
C GLY A 1026 -6.74 -3.60 -15.94
N ILE A 1027 -7.46 -4.55 -15.32
CA ILE A 1027 -7.66 -4.60 -13.87
C ILE A 1027 -6.34 -4.95 -13.16
N LEU A 1028 -6.13 -4.33 -12.00
CA LEU A 1028 -5.06 -4.69 -11.06
C LEU A 1028 -5.06 -6.20 -10.79
N LEU A 1029 -3.92 -6.81 -11.04
CA LEU A 1029 -3.71 -8.21 -10.72
C LEU A 1029 -3.59 -8.35 -9.21
N GLN A 1030 -4.28 -9.33 -8.66
CA GLN A 1030 -4.26 -9.63 -7.24
C GLN A 1030 -3.57 -10.97 -7.02
N ARG A 1031 -3.07 -11.19 -5.81
CA ARG A 1031 -2.69 -12.53 -5.36
C ARG A 1031 -3.95 -13.39 -5.22
N LEU A 1032 -3.92 -14.64 -5.68
CA LEU A 1032 -5.01 -15.59 -5.40
C LEU A 1032 -5.10 -15.78 -3.88
N GLN A 1033 -6.20 -15.36 -3.26
CA GLN A 1033 -6.58 -15.82 -1.93
C GLN A 1033 -7.40 -17.11 -2.09
N PRO A 1034 -7.06 -18.22 -1.43
CA PRO A 1034 -7.86 -19.44 -1.49
C PRO A 1034 -9.29 -19.18 -1.02
N GLU A 1035 -10.29 -19.53 -1.84
CA GLU A 1035 -11.72 -19.25 -1.53
C GLU A 1035 -12.21 -19.93 -0.24
N PHE A 1036 -11.59 -21.04 0.19
CA PHE A 1036 -11.95 -21.76 1.41
C PHE A 1036 -11.59 -21.02 2.72
N LEU A 1037 -10.87 -19.90 2.64
CA LEU A 1037 -10.50 -19.08 3.81
C LEU A 1037 -11.42 -17.86 3.99
N LEU A 1038 -12.39 -17.67 3.09
CA LEU A 1038 -13.43 -16.66 3.17
C LEU A 1038 -14.71 -17.22 3.82
N SER A 1039 -14.64 -18.39 4.46
CA SER A 1039 -15.73 -18.91 5.28
C SER A 1039 -15.86 -18.10 6.57
N PRO A 1040 -17.03 -17.51 6.86
CA PRO A 1040 -17.28 -16.86 8.13
C PRO A 1040 -17.60 -17.93 9.17
N SER A 1041 -16.59 -18.52 9.80
CA SER A 1041 -16.77 -19.19 11.08
C SER A 1041 -15.44 -19.27 11.82
N PRO A 1042 -15.35 -18.79 13.07
CA PRO A 1042 -14.21 -19.11 13.92
C PRO A 1042 -14.21 -20.62 14.17
N VAL A 1043 -13.05 -21.25 14.08
CA VAL A 1043 -12.79 -22.51 14.80
C VAL A 1043 -12.46 -22.14 16.24
#